data_AF-A0A6M0FQH8-F1
#
_entry.id   AF-A0A6M0FQH8-F1
#
_cell.length_a   1.000
_cell.length_b   1.000
_cell.length_c   1.000
_cell.angle_alpha   90.00
_cell.angle_beta   90.00
_cell.angle_gamma   90.00
#
_symmetry.space_group_name_H-M   'P 1'
#
loop_
_entity.id
_entity.type
_entity.pdbx_description
1 polymer ?
#
loop_
_entity_poly.entity_id
_entity_poly.type
_entity_poly.pdbx_seq_one_letter_code
_entity_poly.pdbx_strand_id
1 'polypeptide(L)'
;MKLDLKNLCSQNQVFPRGIIHVGAYEGKDIKTYQALNISKILFIEANPTVFERLKINIAEASIDVQAVNSAISNQNGKVKLYVNSMGQSSSILPLKFYRNIYPNIKETHQLTVESKTLDTLLQELELTPGDFNILNLDIQGAELLALQGATNLLKYIDAVYTKINYEELYEGCALAEKIDDFLAENGFGKIAEVTPFHPSWGDAFYVRKQVISMSTLGKNGGLGNQIFQYGFLNIYAQENSLSVETPKWIGQELFGHQDREISEDLPEVWENDNEFILGNTKILKNVDIHGEFLYHTRYYAPFKEYFCSLFQPTLEIEEKVKVAWEKLNSRGKTIIGLHLPSHSDENSNFAVAPSEWYKIWLDGLWETLEEPVLFIASDNIEELPLVYFAEYHPVTAQDLEIEVNREYLNFFLLSKCDFVAISNTPFAFAACLLNEDGKYFFRPHFSTAKLIPFEPWNSTPVFRDVDISEIGNSVSLEVKFQENQAELENIQSQKDELSHRLVSTQSQLKQNREELENIQSQRDQILEELEKSQSQLQQNQEKAENAEAQLQKIHTELENTKSQRDEFSAKLVSAQSQLQQNQEKAQNSEKQLQKIHTELENIQSQRDQILEELEKSQSQLQQNQEKAENAEAQLQEIQTELENTKSQRDEFSQKLVSAQSQLQQNQEKAQNAESQLQQIQTELENTKSQRDEFSAKLVSAQSQLQQNQEKAENTEAKLQQIHTELENTKSQRDEFSAKLVSAQSQLQQNQEKAKNTEAKLQQIQTEVDKYSSELHDAREELEITQFQLDEVQAELEQSQSKYFKYQEELNTCKSQLQETQTELEKTKLKLENQEKIPPAQNQKNYALHLKNLAKIIAETIPD
;
A
#
# COMPACT_ATOMS: atom_id res chain seq x y z
N MET A 1 -4.00 1.80 -5.90
CA MET A 1 -2.55 2.15 -5.83
C MET A 1 -2.34 3.01 -4.59
N LYS A 2 -1.22 2.95 -3.85
CA LYS A 2 -1.00 3.88 -2.71
C LYS A 2 -0.68 5.28 -3.23
N LEU A 3 -1.09 6.33 -2.50
CA LEU A 3 -0.78 7.73 -2.87
C LEU A 3 0.73 7.98 -2.89
N ASP A 4 1.24 8.53 -3.99
CA ASP A 4 2.63 8.95 -4.14
C ASP A 4 2.83 10.37 -3.60
N LEU A 5 3.38 10.47 -2.39
CA LEU A 5 3.70 11.73 -1.71
C LEU A 5 4.55 12.67 -2.57
N LYS A 6 5.43 12.15 -3.43
CA LYS A 6 6.30 12.99 -4.29
C LYS A 6 5.51 13.72 -5.36
N ASN A 7 4.65 12.99 -6.07
CA ASN A 7 3.84 13.58 -7.13
C ASN A 7 2.82 14.54 -6.53
N LEU A 8 2.20 14.17 -5.40
CA LEU A 8 1.23 15.03 -4.71
C LEU A 8 1.85 16.33 -4.19
N CYS A 9 3.02 16.29 -3.52
CA CYS A 9 3.71 17.51 -3.12
C CYS A 9 4.07 18.38 -4.33
N SER A 10 4.62 17.79 -5.40
CA SER A 10 5.03 18.52 -6.61
C SER A 10 3.86 19.13 -7.37
N GLN A 11 2.71 18.46 -7.45
CA GLN A 11 1.51 18.95 -8.14
C GLN A 11 0.86 20.12 -7.38
N ASN A 12 0.94 20.10 -6.05
CA ASN A 12 0.25 21.06 -5.18
C ASN A 12 1.18 22.14 -4.60
N GLN A 13 2.38 22.31 -5.16
CA GLN A 13 3.36 23.34 -4.77
C GLN A 13 3.79 23.26 -3.28
N VAL A 14 3.70 22.07 -2.68
CA VAL A 14 4.21 21.81 -1.32
C VAL A 14 5.70 21.49 -1.43
N PHE A 15 6.54 22.33 -0.84
CA PHE A 15 7.99 22.15 -0.81
C PHE A 15 8.39 21.54 0.55
N PRO A 16 8.74 20.25 0.63
CA PRO A 16 8.99 19.60 1.91
C PRO A 16 10.24 20.17 2.61
N ARG A 17 10.08 20.78 3.79
CA ARG A 17 11.18 21.20 4.69
C ARG A 17 11.46 20.14 5.75
N GLY A 18 10.42 19.72 6.48
CA GLY A 18 10.52 18.72 7.54
C GLY A 18 9.25 17.89 7.67
N ILE A 19 9.38 16.64 8.12
CA ILE A 19 8.25 15.74 8.30
C ILE A 19 8.18 15.16 9.72
N ILE A 20 6.97 15.16 10.29
CA ILE A 20 6.63 14.39 11.48
C ILE A 20 5.85 13.17 10.99
N HIS A 21 6.34 11.96 11.27
CA HIS A 21 5.67 10.71 10.90
C HIS A 21 5.33 9.92 12.17
N VAL A 22 4.04 9.91 12.51
CA VAL A 22 3.46 9.20 13.65
C VAL A 22 2.96 7.84 13.19
N GLY A 23 3.29 6.77 13.92
CA GLY A 23 3.07 5.40 13.46
C GLY A 23 4.21 4.88 12.57
N ALA A 24 5.43 5.39 12.80
CA ALA A 24 6.60 5.15 11.95
C ALA A 24 6.99 3.67 11.77
N TYR A 25 6.51 2.79 12.66
CA TYR A 25 6.84 1.37 12.69
C TYR A 25 8.36 1.15 12.65
N GLU A 26 8.88 0.59 11.56
CA GLU A 26 10.30 0.28 11.37
C GLU A 26 11.06 1.32 10.52
N GLY A 27 10.45 2.48 10.24
CA GLY A 27 11.11 3.62 9.57
C GLY A 27 11.37 3.44 8.08
N LYS A 28 10.62 2.54 7.41
CA LYS A 28 10.87 2.14 6.00
C LYS A 28 10.78 3.31 5.02
N ASP A 29 9.98 4.32 5.33
CA ASP A 29 9.76 5.51 4.50
C ASP A 29 10.95 6.50 4.52
N ILE A 30 11.98 6.30 5.34
CA ILE A 30 13.15 7.20 5.41
C ILE A 30 13.82 7.41 4.04
N LYS A 31 13.85 6.37 3.19
CA LYS A 31 14.40 6.46 1.82
C LYS A 31 13.52 7.31 0.90
N THR A 32 12.20 7.26 1.08
CA THR A 32 11.24 8.11 0.36
C THR A 32 11.44 9.56 0.76
N TYR A 33 11.60 9.84 2.06
CA TYR A 33 11.81 11.20 2.58
C TYR A 33 13.18 11.78 2.17
N GLN A 34 14.23 10.96 2.15
CA GLN A 34 15.53 11.32 1.56
C GLN A 34 15.41 11.68 0.06
N ALA A 35 14.64 10.91 -0.71
CA ALA A 35 14.40 11.18 -2.14
C ALA A 35 13.50 12.40 -2.43
N LEU A 36 12.94 13.01 -1.38
CA LEU A 36 12.22 14.29 -1.39
C LEU A 36 13.09 15.48 -0.94
N ASN A 37 14.36 15.25 -0.58
CA ASN A 37 15.26 16.24 0.03
C ASN A 37 14.74 16.84 1.34
N ILE A 38 13.91 16.11 2.10
CA ILE A 38 13.46 16.53 3.43
C ILE A 38 14.68 16.58 4.36
N SER A 39 14.93 17.73 4.98
CA SER A 39 16.15 17.95 5.77
C SER A 39 16.02 17.50 7.23
N LYS A 40 14.79 17.51 7.79
CA LYS A 40 14.50 17.17 9.18
C LYS A 40 13.33 16.19 9.33
N ILE A 41 13.51 15.14 10.12
CA ILE A 41 12.53 14.06 10.29
C ILE A 41 12.34 13.72 11.77
N LEU A 42 11.09 13.73 12.24
CA LEU A 42 10.69 13.20 13.54
C LEU A 42 9.82 11.95 13.34
N PHE A 43 10.35 10.79 13.67
CA PHE A 43 9.58 9.54 13.73
C PHE A 43 9.02 9.31 15.13
N ILE A 44 7.75 8.94 15.24
CA ILE A 44 7.11 8.64 16.52
C ILE A 44 6.47 7.25 16.44
N GLU A 45 6.79 6.40 17.42
CA GLU A 45 6.33 5.01 17.50
C GLU A 45 5.87 4.69 18.93
N ALA A 46 4.67 4.16 19.10
CA ALA A 46 4.08 3.89 20.41
C ALA A 46 4.61 2.59 21.03
N ASN A 47 4.86 1.55 20.24
CA ASN A 47 5.28 0.24 20.71
C ASN A 47 6.79 0.23 21.04
N PRO A 48 7.20 0.05 22.32
CA PRO A 48 8.61 0.13 22.71
C PRO A 48 9.50 -0.90 21.98
N THR A 49 8.98 -2.10 21.71
CA THR A 49 9.74 -3.17 21.03
C THR A 49 9.92 -2.90 19.53
N VAL A 50 8.98 -2.19 18.91
CA VAL A 50 9.10 -1.71 17.52
C VAL A 50 10.04 -0.51 17.46
N PHE A 51 9.92 0.42 18.40
CA PHE A 51 10.79 1.59 18.55
C PHE A 51 12.29 1.25 18.65
N GLU A 52 12.66 0.18 19.38
CA GLU A 52 14.06 -0.27 19.38
C GLU A 52 14.58 -0.66 17.99
N ARG A 53 13.72 -1.25 17.13
CA ARG A 53 14.07 -1.58 15.74
C ARG A 53 14.09 -0.34 14.85
N LEU A 54 13.17 0.60 15.06
CA LEU A 54 13.15 1.90 14.39
C LEU A 54 14.50 2.63 14.59
N LYS A 55 14.96 2.75 15.85
CA LYS A 55 16.26 3.39 16.17
C LYS A 55 17.43 2.74 15.44
N ILE A 56 17.46 1.41 15.35
CA ILE A 56 18.52 0.68 14.62
C ILE A 56 18.46 1.02 13.12
N ASN A 57 17.26 1.00 12.52
CA ASN A 57 17.07 1.22 11.08
C ASN A 57 17.39 2.64 10.61
N ILE A 58 17.28 3.65 11.49
CA ILE A 58 17.56 5.06 11.17
C ILE A 58 18.98 5.50 11.57
N ALA A 59 19.74 4.68 12.29
CA ALA A 59 21.06 5.07 12.82
C ALA A 59 22.11 5.41 11.74
N GLU A 60 21.95 4.88 10.52
CA GLU A 60 22.83 5.15 9.37
C GLU A 60 22.28 6.24 8.43
N ALA A 61 21.25 6.99 8.85
CA ALA A 61 20.67 8.04 8.03
C ALA A 61 21.62 9.23 7.82
N SER A 62 21.70 9.72 6.59
CA SER A 62 22.55 10.86 6.20
C SER A 62 21.87 12.24 6.39
N ILE A 63 20.84 12.32 7.22
CA ILE A 63 19.96 13.49 7.42
C ILE A 63 19.60 13.64 8.89
N ASP A 64 19.11 14.81 9.30
CA ASP A 64 18.64 15.03 10.67
C ASP A 64 17.36 14.22 10.93
N VAL A 65 17.50 13.10 11.65
CA VAL A 65 16.40 12.21 12.00
C VAL A 65 16.42 11.88 13.49
N GLN A 66 15.29 12.13 14.14
CA GLN A 66 15.04 11.79 15.52
C GLN A 66 13.91 10.77 15.60
N ALA A 67 13.98 9.82 16.54
CA ALA A 67 12.87 8.93 16.85
C ALA A 67 12.53 9.01 18.33
N VAL A 68 11.23 8.99 18.64
CA VAL A 68 10.73 9.01 20.03
C VAL A 68 9.68 7.94 20.28
N ASN A 69 9.74 7.31 21.45
CA ASN A 69 8.75 6.34 21.91
C ASN A 69 7.62 7.06 22.66
N SER A 70 6.49 7.25 22.00
CA SER A 70 5.28 7.82 22.59
C SER A 70 4.07 7.39 21.77
N ALA A 71 2.94 7.12 22.42
CA ALA A 71 1.65 7.26 21.76
C ALA A 71 1.34 8.75 21.55
N ILE A 72 0.64 9.07 20.47
CA ILE A 72 0.11 10.41 20.20
C ILE A 72 -1.41 10.38 20.33
N SER A 73 -1.96 11.40 20.99
CA SER A 73 -3.38 11.55 21.24
C SER A 73 -3.71 13.02 21.52
N ASN A 74 -4.97 13.33 21.82
CA ASN A 74 -5.43 14.66 22.22
C ASN A 74 -5.14 14.97 23.70
N GLN A 75 -4.56 14.03 24.45
CA GLN A 75 -4.28 14.17 25.89
C GLN A 75 -2.93 13.57 26.30
N ASN A 76 -2.27 14.26 27.23
CA ASN A 76 -1.05 13.82 27.90
C ASN A 76 -1.39 12.84 29.04
N GLY A 77 -0.58 11.78 29.21
CA GLY A 77 -0.73 10.83 30.31
C GLY A 77 -0.33 9.41 29.91
N LYS A 78 -1.11 8.41 30.34
CA LYS A 78 -0.88 6.99 30.01
C LYS A 78 -2.08 6.39 29.31
N VAL A 79 -1.82 5.68 28.22
CA VAL A 79 -2.85 5.01 27.42
C VAL A 79 -2.52 3.53 27.26
N LYS A 80 -3.55 2.73 26.98
CA LYS A 80 -3.38 1.34 26.56
C LYS A 80 -3.05 1.30 25.07
N LEU A 81 -2.01 0.56 24.70
CA LEU A 81 -1.71 0.14 23.35
C LEU A 81 -2.14 -1.33 23.19
N TYR A 82 -3.07 -1.59 22.27
CA TYR A 82 -3.57 -2.92 21.94
C TYR A 82 -2.66 -3.52 20.85
N VAL A 83 -1.80 -4.46 21.22
CA VAL A 83 -0.76 -4.99 20.33
C VAL A 83 -1.29 -6.19 19.57
N ASN A 84 -1.40 -6.04 18.26
CA ASN A 84 -2.00 -7.03 17.36
C ASN A 84 -0.95 -7.96 16.74
N SER A 85 -1.39 -9.17 16.33
CA SER A 85 -0.52 -10.21 15.75
C SER A 85 0.21 -9.75 14.49
N MET A 86 -0.38 -8.81 13.74
CA MET A 86 0.32 -8.00 12.75
C MET A 86 0.66 -6.65 13.37
N GLY A 87 1.93 -6.43 13.74
CA GLY A 87 2.33 -5.28 14.57
C GLY A 87 1.92 -3.91 14.02
N GLN A 88 1.90 -3.75 12.70
CA GLN A 88 1.48 -2.53 11.99
C GLN A 88 -0.03 -2.19 12.13
N SER A 89 -0.85 -3.13 12.62
CA SER A 89 -2.27 -2.91 12.94
C SER A 89 -2.52 -2.61 14.42
N SER A 90 -1.47 -2.40 15.22
CA SER A 90 -1.62 -2.06 16.65
C SER A 90 -2.11 -0.62 16.79
N SER A 91 -2.99 -0.37 17.76
CA SER A 91 -3.61 0.95 17.98
C SER A 91 -3.80 1.23 19.46
N ILE A 92 -4.00 2.49 19.81
CA ILE A 92 -4.51 2.88 21.15
C ILE A 92 -6.04 2.66 21.28
N LEU A 93 -6.70 2.26 20.19
CA LEU A 93 -8.10 1.87 20.13
C LEU A 93 -8.25 0.34 19.94
N PRO A 94 -9.24 -0.33 20.58
CA PRO A 94 -9.51 -1.76 20.38
C PRO A 94 -9.93 -2.12 18.96
N LEU A 95 -9.69 -3.37 18.52
CA LEU A 95 -10.20 -3.88 17.23
C LEU A 95 -11.73 -4.06 17.23
N LYS A 96 -12.43 -3.47 16.26
CA LYS A 96 -13.89 -3.60 16.10
C LYS A 96 -14.31 -4.33 14.82
N PHE A 97 -14.44 -3.65 13.67
CA PHE A 97 -14.77 -4.29 12.38
C PHE A 97 -13.54 -4.84 11.65
N TYR A 98 -12.34 -4.34 11.94
CA TYR A 98 -11.09 -4.78 11.30
C TYR A 98 -10.85 -6.30 11.40
N ARG A 99 -11.16 -6.90 12.56
CA ARG A 99 -11.09 -8.37 12.80
C ARG A 99 -12.10 -9.20 11.97
N ASN A 100 -13.13 -8.58 11.40
CA ASN A 100 -14.06 -9.26 10.49
C ASN A 100 -13.48 -9.30 9.07
N ILE A 101 -12.84 -8.21 8.64
CA ILE A 101 -12.16 -8.09 7.34
C ILE A 101 -10.88 -8.96 7.32
N TYR A 102 -10.13 -8.97 8.42
CA TYR A 102 -8.88 -9.73 8.55
C TYR A 102 -8.90 -10.69 9.78
N PRO A 103 -9.61 -11.84 9.73
CA PRO A 103 -9.82 -12.73 10.90
C PRO A 103 -8.55 -13.36 11.52
N ASN A 104 -7.42 -13.30 10.80
CA ASN A 104 -6.12 -13.76 11.28
C ASN A 104 -5.39 -12.72 12.14
N ILE A 105 -5.82 -11.46 12.09
CA ILE A 105 -5.29 -10.37 12.91
C ILE A 105 -6.09 -10.33 14.22
N LYS A 106 -5.37 -10.51 15.33
CA LYS A 106 -5.95 -10.62 16.68
C LYS A 106 -5.08 -9.86 17.67
N GLU A 107 -5.72 -9.30 18.70
CA GLU A 107 -5.01 -8.79 19.86
C GLU A 107 -4.20 -9.92 20.52
N THR A 108 -2.95 -9.64 20.84
CA THR A 108 -2.03 -10.59 21.49
C THR A 108 -1.80 -10.25 22.95
N HIS A 109 -1.66 -8.95 23.26
CA HIS A 109 -1.48 -8.40 24.59
C HIS A 109 -1.72 -6.88 24.58
N GLN A 110 -1.80 -6.28 25.77
CA GLN A 110 -1.90 -4.84 25.97
C GLN A 110 -0.64 -4.32 26.66
N LEU A 111 -0.17 -3.14 26.27
CA LEU A 111 0.90 -2.40 26.93
C LEU A 111 0.36 -1.08 27.46
N THR A 112 0.87 -0.62 28.61
CA THR A 112 0.65 0.77 29.05
C THR A 112 1.83 1.60 28.57
N VAL A 113 1.55 2.62 27.75
CA VAL A 113 2.57 3.51 27.16
C VAL A 113 2.29 4.96 27.53
N GLU A 114 3.33 5.80 27.52
CA GLU A 114 3.16 7.25 27.65
C GLU A 114 2.43 7.78 26.40
N SER A 115 1.48 8.69 26.62
CA SER A 115 0.67 9.38 25.60
C SER A 115 0.94 10.87 25.69
N LYS A 116 1.11 11.54 24.54
CA LYS A 116 1.30 12.99 24.48
C LYS A 116 0.53 13.61 23.33
N THR A 117 0.22 14.90 23.46
CA THR A 117 -0.12 15.75 22.33
C THR A 117 1.14 16.03 21.51
N LEU A 118 1.00 16.26 20.20
CA LEU A 118 2.15 16.62 19.34
C LEU A 118 2.78 17.94 19.79
N ASP A 119 1.97 18.90 20.23
CA ASP A 119 2.45 20.19 20.74
C ASP A 119 3.30 20.03 22.02
N THR A 120 2.86 19.21 22.98
CA THR A 120 3.66 18.92 24.20
C THR A 120 4.93 18.14 23.84
N LEU A 121 4.85 17.18 22.92
CA LEU A 121 6.00 16.39 22.53
C LEU A 121 7.08 17.26 21.86
N LEU A 122 6.71 18.15 20.93
CA LEU A 122 7.67 19.06 20.31
C LEU A 122 8.32 20.01 21.32
N GLN A 123 7.54 20.53 22.27
CA GLN A 123 8.05 21.37 23.36
C GLN A 123 9.09 20.64 24.23
N GLU A 124 8.81 19.38 24.64
CA GLU A 124 9.73 18.58 25.44
C GLU A 124 11.01 18.16 24.71
N LEU A 125 10.96 18.05 23.38
CA LEU A 125 12.12 17.71 22.54
C LEU A 125 12.92 18.95 22.12
N GLU A 126 12.51 20.15 22.55
CA GLU A 126 13.08 21.44 22.14
C GLU A 126 13.06 21.64 20.61
N LEU A 127 12.02 21.11 19.95
CA LEU A 127 11.84 21.16 18.50
C LEU A 127 10.90 22.30 18.07
N THR A 128 11.37 23.16 17.16
CA THR A 128 10.58 24.25 16.59
C THR A 128 9.51 23.69 15.63
N PRO A 129 8.20 23.95 15.83
CA PRO A 129 7.15 23.49 14.92
C PRO A 129 7.34 23.93 13.47
N GLY A 130 7.85 25.14 13.25
CA GLY A 130 8.14 25.70 11.92
C GLY A 130 9.19 24.95 11.09
N ASP A 131 10.02 24.10 11.72
CA ASP A 131 10.97 23.24 10.99
C ASP A 131 10.24 22.15 10.19
N PHE A 132 9.00 21.83 10.56
CA PHE A 132 8.18 20.79 9.95
C PHE A 132 7.05 21.39 9.12
N ASN A 133 6.70 20.72 8.02
CA ASN A 133 5.58 21.13 7.17
C ASN A 133 4.77 19.98 6.57
N ILE A 134 5.18 18.74 6.82
CA ILE A 134 4.39 17.57 6.50
C ILE A 134 4.10 16.82 7.80
N LEU A 135 2.85 16.46 8.01
CA LEU A 135 2.42 15.55 9.06
C LEU A 135 1.92 14.26 8.40
N ASN A 136 2.54 13.12 8.72
CA ASN A 136 2.10 11.80 8.28
C ASN A 136 1.59 10.98 9.47
N LEU A 137 0.37 10.44 9.36
CA LEU A 137 -0.33 9.70 10.42
C LEU A 137 -0.74 8.29 9.91
N ASP A 138 -0.09 7.26 10.44
CA ASP A 138 -0.46 5.85 10.23
C ASP A 138 -0.63 5.14 11.59
N ILE A 139 -1.63 5.58 12.36
CA ILE A 139 -1.84 5.19 13.77
C ILE A 139 -3.16 4.43 14.02
N GLN A 140 -3.72 3.86 12.95
CA GLN A 140 -4.72 2.81 13.00
C GLN A 140 -5.98 3.21 13.80
N GLY A 141 -6.64 4.29 13.37
CA GLY A 141 -7.92 4.77 13.90
C GLY A 141 -7.81 5.94 14.89
N ALA A 142 -6.61 6.25 15.37
CA ALA A 142 -6.35 7.34 16.31
C ALA A 142 -6.01 8.69 15.63
N GLU A 143 -6.15 8.80 14.32
CA GLU A 143 -5.68 9.94 13.51
C GLU A 143 -6.31 11.26 13.97
N LEU A 144 -7.64 11.30 14.19
CA LEU A 144 -8.31 12.50 14.68
C LEU A 144 -7.86 12.90 16.11
N LEU A 145 -7.52 11.93 16.97
CA LEU A 145 -6.98 12.24 18.31
C LEU A 145 -5.61 12.90 18.20
N ALA A 146 -4.76 12.44 17.28
CA ALA A 146 -3.46 13.06 17.03
C ALA A 146 -3.60 14.48 16.45
N LEU A 147 -4.52 14.69 15.52
CA LEU A 147 -4.82 16.00 14.93
C LEU A 147 -5.37 17.00 15.98
N GLN A 148 -6.28 16.56 16.84
CA GLN A 148 -6.76 17.34 17.99
C GLN A 148 -5.66 17.68 19.01
N GLY A 149 -4.59 16.88 19.07
CA GLY A 149 -3.38 17.14 19.86
C GLY A 149 -2.30 17.98 19.16
N ALA A 150 -2.61 18.61 18.02
CA ALA A 150 -1.63 19.31 17.18
C ALA A 150 -2.05 20.76 16.84
N THR A 151 -2.88 21.40 17.66
CA THR A 151 -3.51 22.69 17.32
C THR A 151 -2.52 23.83 17.14
N ASN A 152 -1.36 23.81 17.79
CA ASN A 152 -0.29 24.78 17.51
C ASN A 152 0.60 24.35 16.33
N LEU A 153 0.99 23.07 16.27
CA LEU A 153 1.77 22.50 15.17
C LEU A 153 1.11 22.70 13.81
N LEU A 154 -0.20 22.44 13.68
CA LEU A 154 -0.92 22.45 12.41
C LEU A 154 -0.74 23.77 11.65
N LYS A 155 -0.59 24.90 12.34
CA LYS A 155 -0.31 26.24 11.76
C LYS A 155 0.91 26.25 10.83
N TYR A 156 1.90 25.42 11.10
CA TYR A 156 3.16 25.31 10.35
C TYR A 156 3.16 24.18 9.30
N ILE A 157 2.11 23.35 9.30
CA ILE A 157 1.96 22.22 8.39
C ILE A 157 1.34 22.68 7.07
N ASP A 158 2.03 22.40 5.97
CA ASP A 158 1.59 22.68 4.59
C ASP A 158 0.82 21.49 4.01
N ALA A 159 1.05 20.25 4.50
CA ALA A 159 0.33 19.06 4.07
C ALA A 159 0.17 17.98 5.16
N VAL A 160 -0.99 17.31 5.16
CA VAL A 160 -1.30 16.15 6.01
C VAL A 160 -1.50 14.92 5.13
N TYR A 161 -0.72 13.86 5.39
CA TYR A 161 -0.95 12.51 4.86
C TYR A 161 -1.52 11.68 6.01
N THR A 162 -2.65 11.02 5.84
CA THR A 162 -3.29 10.29 6.95
C THR A 162 -4.06 9.07 6.48
N LYS A 163 -4.16 8.07 7.36
CA LYS A 163 -5.19 7.04 7.23
C LYS A 163 -6.58 7.64 7.46
N ILE A 164 -7.56 7.08 6.75
CA ILE A 164 -8.98 7.37 6.92
C ILE A 164 -9.78 6.07 6.95
N ASN A 165 -10.91 6.07 7.66
CA ASN A 165 -11.78 4.90 7.82
C ASN A 165 -13.20 5.26 7.35
N TYR A 166 -13.85 4.38 6.58
CA TYR A 166 -15.26 4.53 6.18
C TYR A 166 -16.20 3.65 7.03
N GLU A 167 -15.63 2.67 7.75
CA GLU A 167 -16.31 1.93 8.82
C GLU A 167 -15.53 2.05 10.13
N GLU A 168 -16.17 1.75 11.25
CA GLU A 168 -15.54 1.79 12.57
C GLU A 168 -14.62 0.56 12.79
N LEU A 169 -13.47 0.56 12.11
CA LEU A 169 -12.51 -0.55 12.12
C LEU A 169 -11.89 -0.79 13.50
N TYR A 170 -11.68 0.30 14.24
CA TYR A 170 -11.25 0.32 15.64
C TYR A 170 -12.31 1.03 16.48
N GLU A 171 -12.55 0.58 17.71
CA GLU A 171 -13.63 1.07 18.56
C GLU A 171 -13.48 2.57 18.86
N GLY A 172 -14.47 3.36 18.45
CA GLY A 172 -14.46 4.82 18.58
C GLY A 172 -13.55 5.58 17.61
N CYS A 173 -13.01 4.94 16.56
CA CYS A 173 -12.20 5.66 15.56
C CYS A 173 -13.04 6.69 14.78
N ALA A 174 -12.40 7.76 14.33
CA ALA A 174 -13.03 8.72 13.44
C ALA A 174 -13.30 8.11 12.05
N LEU A 175 -14.45 8.44 11.48
CA LEU A 175 -14.73 8.20 10.06
C LEU A 175 -14.13 9.32 9.21
N ALA A 176 -13.93 9.06 7.91
CA ALA A 176 -13.29 9.97 6.94
C ALA A 176 -13.91 11.38 6.98
N GLU A 177 -15.23 11.49 6.99
CA GLU A 177 -15.98 12.76 7.10
C GLU A 177 -15.51 13.61 8.28
N LYS A 178 -15.32 13.02 9.47
CA LYS A 178 -14.86 13.77 10.66
C LYS A 178 -13.39 14.21 10.59
N ILE A 179 -12.58 13.56 9.76
CA ILE A 179 -11.20 13.98 9.48
C ILE A 179 -11.23 15.09 8.42
N ASP A 180 -12.08 14.97 7.41
CA ASP A 180 -12.33 16.00 6.39
C ASP A 180 -12.82 17.31 7.04
N ASP A 181 -13.84 17.24 7.89
CA ASP A 181 -14.40 18.39 8.63
C ASP A 181 -13.32 19.08 9.48
N PHE A 182 -12.64 18.32 10.35
CA PHE A 182 -11.61 18.87 11.23
C PHE A 182 -10.44 19.49 10.46
N LEU A 183 -10.01 18.86 9.36
CA LEU A 183 -8.92 19.39 8.53
C LEU A 183 -9.38 20.61 7.71
N ALA A 184 -10.63 20.68 7.26
CA ALA A 184 -11.22 21.87 6.65
C ALA A 184 -11.28 23.04 7.64
N GLU A 185 -11.77 22.79 8.87
CA GLU A 185 -11.75 23.75 10.00
C GLU A 185 -10.34 24.27 10.32
N ASN A 186 -9.29 23.48 10.06
CA ASN A 186 -7.87 23.83 10.27
C ASN A 186 -7.11 24.30 9.00
N GLY A 187 -7.79 24.41 7.86
CA GLY A 187 -7.31 25.11 6.67
C GLY A 187 -6.80 24.23 5.54
N PHE A 188 -7.09 22.94 5.59
CA PHE A 188 -6.65 21.97 4.59
C PHE A 188 -7.80 21.55 3.68
N GLY A 189 -7.53 21.39 2.39
CA GLY A 189 -8.43 20.73 1.44
C GLY A 189 -7.95 19.31 1.16
N LYS A 190 -8.87 18.33 1.08
CA LYS A 190 -8.55 16.98 0.60
C LYS A 190 -8.24 17.05 -0.90
N ILE A 191 -7.07 16.56 -1.30
CA ILE A 191 -6.57 16.61 -2.67
C ILE A 191 -6.60 15.25 -3.34
N ALA A 192 -6.37 14.17 -2.57
CA ALA A 192 -6.41 12.81 -3.08
C ALA A 192 -6.81 11.83 -1.98
N GLU A 193 -7.55 10.79 -2.36
CA GLU A 193 -7.86 9.65 -1.51
C GLU A 193 -7.85 8.35 -2.32
N VAL A 194 -7.53 7.23 -1.67
CA VAL A 194 -7.55 5.89 -2.26
C VAL A 194 -7.86 4.84 -1.19
N THR A 195 -8.55 3.77 -1.57
CA THR A 195 -8.90 2.61 -0.72
C THR A 195 -8.17 1.34 -1.21
N PRO A 196 -6.82 1.30 -1.22
CA PRO A 196 -6.03 0.40 -2.06
C PRO A 196 -6.09 -1.10 -1.69
N PHE A 197 -6.75 -1.45 -0.57
CA PHE A 197 -6.83 -2.83 -0.06
C PHE A 197 -8.24 -3.27 0.36
N HIS A 198 -9.13 -2.34 0.72
CA HIS A 198 -10.52 -2.59 1.10
C HIS A 198 -11.32 -1.28 1.07
N PRO A 199 -12.60 -1.24 0.64
CA PRO A 199 -13.38 -0.01 0.60
C PRO A 199 -13.55 0.68 1.97
N SER A 200 -13.54 -0.08 3.08
CA SER A 200 -13.78 0.44 4.43
C SER A 200 -12.65 1.30 5.01
N TRP A 201 -11.49 1.44 4.36
CA TRP A 201 -10.38 2.30 4.81
C TRP A 201 -9.42 2.66 3.68
N GLY A 202 -8.68 3.77 3.86
CA GLY A 202 -7.82 4.32 2.83
C GLY A 202 -6.64 5.15 3.33
N ASP A 203 -5.92 5.71 2.37
CA ASP A 203 -4.95 6.78 2.52
C ASP A 203 -5.56 8.06 1.93
N ALA A 204 -5.46 9.19 2.63
CA ALA A 204 -5.87 10.51 2.14
C ALA A 204 -4.74 11.53 2.31
N PHE A 205 -4.68 12.49 1.38
CA PHE A 205 -3.71 13.57 1.38
C PHE A 205 -4.41 14.93 1.27
N TYR A 206 -4.07 15.80 2.20
CA TYR A 206 -4.64 17.13 2.37
C TYR A 206 -3.54 18.17 2.26
N VAL A 207 -3.84 19.31 1.64
CA VAL A 207 -2.90 20.43 1.47
C VAL A 207 -3.51 21.68 2.07
N ARG A 208 -2.70 22.48 2.76
CA ARG A 208 -3.09 23.80 3.29
C ARG A 208 -3.56 24.66 2.12
N LYS A 209 -4.84 25.03 2.15
CA LYS A 209 -5.40 25.99 1.21
C LYS A 209 -4.59 27.28 1.33
N GLN A 210 -4.22 27.82 0.17
CA GLN A 210 -3.61 29.13 0.09
C GLN A 210 -4.65 30.16 0.53
N VAL A 211 -4.23 31.20 1.24
CA VAL A 211 -5.16 32.13 1.89
C VAL A 211 -5.37 33.39 1.06
N ILE A 212 -6.50 34.04 1.27
CA ILE A 212 -6.72 35.44 0.91
C ILE A 212 -7.35 36.13 2.12
N SER A 213 -6.80 37.28 2.49
CA SER A 213 -7.25 38.02 3.66
C SER A 213 -7.69 39.45 3.32
N MET A 214 -8.33 40.08 4.29
CA MET A 214 -8.63 41.52 4.26
C MET A 214 -8.53 42.10 5.68
N SER A 215 -7.34 42.51 6.10
CA SER A 215 -7.07 43.08 7.43
C SER A 215 -7.80 44.42 7.72
N THR A 216 -8.32 45.04 6.65
CA THR A 216 -9.14 46.26 6.64
C THR A 216 -10.65 46.01 6.79
N LEU A 217 -11.12 44.76 6.70
CA LEU A 217 -12.52 44.42 6.96
C LEU A 217 -12.90 44.82 8.39
N GLY A 218 -14.10 45.37 8.58
CA GLY A 218 -14.52 45.95 9.86
C GLY A 218 -13.95 47.33 10.19
N LYS A 219 -13.01 47.85 9.38
CA LYS A 219 -12.39 49.18 9.56
C LYS A 219 -12.60 50.11 8.36
N ASN A 220 -12.76 49.56 7.16
CA ASN A 220 -12.91 50.30 5.91
C ASN A 220 -14.39 50.53 5.53
N GLY A 221 -15.07 51.39 6.30
CA GLY A 221 -16.47 51.76 6.08
C GLY A 221 -17.49 51.00 6.94
N GLY A 222 -18.77 51.39 6.83
CA GLY A 222 -19.88 50.84 7.62
C GLY A 222 -20.38 49.47 7.12
N LEU A 223 -21.48 48.98 7.68
CA LEU A 223 -22.02 47.63 7.40
C LEU A 223 -22.15 47.34 5.89
N GLY A 224 -22.63 48.31 5.09
CA GLY A 224 -22.75 48.16 3.64
C GLY A 224 -21.41 47.89 2.93
N ASN A 225 -20.35 48.63 3.28
CA ASN A 225 -19.01 48.39 2.74
C ASN A 225 -18.51 47.00 3.13
N GLN A 226 -18.73 46.60 4.39
CA GLN A 226 -18.28 45.31 4.92
C GLN A 226 -18.99 44.12 4.25
N ILE A 227 -20.27 44.27 3.88
CA ILE A 227 -21.01 43.28 3.08
C ILE A 227 -20.39 43.12 1.68
N PHE A 228 -20.10 44.21 0.96
CA PHE A 228 -19.45 44.12 -0.36
C PHE A 228 -18.02 43.56 -0.27
N GLN A 229 -17.24 44.00 0.71
CA GLN A 229 -15.89 43.51 1.01
C GLN A 229 -15.87 42.01 1.29
N TYR A 230 -16.70 41.54 2.23
CA TYR A 230 -16.75 40.14 2.63
C TYR A 230 -17.35 39.24 1.54
N GLY A 231 -18.40 39.71 0.85
CA GLY A 231 -19.00 39.00 -0.28
C GLY A 231 -18.02 38.86 -1.44
N PHE A 232 -17.28 39.92 -1.77
CA PHE A 232 -16.18 39.85 -2.74
C PHE A 232 -15.10 38.84 -2.31
N LEU A 233 -14.60 38.95 -1.08
CA LEU A 233 -13.54 38.09 -0.53
C LEU A 233 -13.92 36.60 -0.60
N ASN A 234 -15.16 36.27 -0.24
CA ASN A 234 -15.66 34.89 -0.26
C ASN A 234 -15.90 34.36 -1.67
N ILE A 235 -16.50 35.15 -2.57
CA ILE A 235 -16.66 34.77 -3.99
C ILE A 235 -15.29 34.51 -4.61
N TYR A 236 -14.35 35.44 -4.45
CA TYR A 236 -13.00 35.28 -4.97
C TYR A 236 -12.30 34.04 -4.40
N ALA A 237 -12.44 33.78 -3.09
CA ALA A 237 -11.88 32.58 -2.47
C ALA A 237 -12.52 31.29 -3.00
N GLN A 238 -13.84 31.27 -3.21
CA GLN A 238 -14.55 30.13 -3.78
C GLN A 238 -14.11 29.85 -5.23
N GLU A 239 -14.12 30.87 -6.09
CA GLU A 239 -13.68 30.76 -7.50
C GLU A 239 -12.25 30.22 -7.63
N ASN A 240 -11.37 30.55 -6.67
CA ASN A 240 -9.95 30.24 -6.73
C ASN A 240 -9.51 29.11 -5.75
N SER A 241 -10.46 28.43 -5.09
CA SER A 241 -10.20 27.37 -4.10
C SER A 241 -9.29 27.76 -2.93
N LEU A 242 -9.38 29.01 -2.49
CA LEU A 242 -8.61 29.59 -1.38
C LEU A 242 -9.34 29.41 -0.04
N SER A 243 -8.67 29.75 1.06
CA SER A 243 -9.28 29.99 2.36
C SER A 243 -9.36 31.49 2.66
N VAL A 244 -10.46 31.92 3.28
CA VAL A 244 -10.64 33.28 3.78
C VAL A 244 -10.05 33.40 5.20
N GLU A 245 -9.28 34.46 5.45
CA GLU A 245 -8.90 34.89 6.80
C GLU A 245 -9.30 36.37 7.01
N THR A 246 -9.92 36.69 8.14
CA THR A 246 -10.43 38.05 8.43
C THR A 246 -10.08 38.47 9.87
N PRO A 247 -9.94 39.78 10.13
CA PRO A 247 -10.05 40.26 11.51
C PRO A 247 -11.48 40.04 12.03
N LYS A 248 -11.68 40.12 13.35
CA LYS A 248 -13.05 40.21 13.90
C LYS A 248 -13.73 41.46 13.34
N TRP A 249 -14.91 41.27 12.77
CA TRP A 249 -15.78 42.30 12.22
C TRP A 249 -17.22 42.07 12.73
N ILE A 250 -18.20 42.80 12.22
CA ILE A 250 -19.57 42.70 12.74
C ILE A 250 -20.33 41.45 12.25
N GLY A 251 -19.88 40.84 11.14
CA GLY A 251 -20.54 39.68 10.55
C GLY A 251 -20.49 38.39 11.38
N GLN A 252 -19.52 38.26 12.29
CA GLN A 252 -19.53 37.16 13.27
C GLN A 252 -20.73 37.25 14.23
N GLU A 253 -21.20 38.46 14.57
CA GLU A 253 -22.38 38.69 15.43
C GLU A 253 -23.69 38.62 14.62
N LEU A 254 -23.72 39.27 13.45
CA LEU A 254 -24.95 39.41 12.67
C LEU A 254 -25.30 38.19 11.82
N PHE A 255 -24.30 37.55 11.22
CA PHE A 255 -24.49 36.47 10.24
C PHE A 255 -23.88 35.13 10.69
N GLY A 256 -23.23 35.11 11.87
CA GLY A 256 -22.72 33.88 12.48
C GLY A 256 -21.46 33.32 11.84
N HIS A 257 -20.72 34.14 11.08
CA HIS A 257 -19.47 33.74 10.45
C HIS A 257 -18.42 33.21 11.46
N GLN A 258 -17.59 32.27 11.02
CA GLN A 258 -16.54 31.65 11.83
C GLN A 258 -15.21 31.57 11.06
N ASP A 259 -14.90 32.63 10.30
CA ASP A 259 -13.62 32.78 9.60
C ASP A 259 -12.44 32.73 10.57
N ARG A 260 -11.28 32.27 10.09
CA ARG A 260 -10.06 32.33 10.89
C ARG A 260 -9.55 33.77 10.99
N GLU A 261 -8.98 34.07 12.15
CA GLU A 261 -8.15 35.26 12.33
C GLU A 261 -6.90 35.17 11.43
N ILE A 262 -6.48 36.31 10.89
CA ILE A 262 -5.32 36.43 10.00
C ILE A 262 -4.07 35.88 10.71
N SER A 263 -3.44 34.89 10.09
CA SER A 263 -2.39 34.07 10.70
C SER A 263 -0.98 34.66 10.57
N GLU A 264 -0.72 35.47 9.53
CA GLU A 264 0.56 36.15 9.28
C GLU A 264 0.37 37.46 8.48
N ASP A 265 1.36 38.36 8.52
CA ASP A 265 1.35 39.59 7.74
C ASP A 265 1.60 39.28 6.25
N LEU A 266 0.53 39.30 5.44
CA LEU A 266 0.58 39.01 4.01
C LEU A 266 0.86 40.27 3.17
N PRO A 267 1.46 40.14 1.96
CA PRO A 267 1.64 41.27 1.04
C PRO A 267 0.31 41.94 0.67
N GLU A 268 0.23 43.25 0.89
CA GLU A 268 -0.95 44.06 0.56
C GLU A 268 -1.14 44.21 -0.97
N VAL A 269 -2.40 44.18 -1.42
CA VAL A 269 -2.81 44.48 -2.80
C VAL A 269 -4.06 45.36 -2.77
N TRP A 270 -3.97 46.58 -3.32
CA TRP A 270 -5.07 47.54 -3.26
C TRP A 270 -5.94 47.52 -4.53
N GLU A 271 -7.25 47.69 -4.37
CA GLU A 271 -8.25 47.73 -5.47
C GLU A 271 -7.90 48.76 -6.57
N ASN A 272 -7.21 49.83 -6.20
CA ASN A 272 -6.79 50.91 -7.11
C ASN A 272 -5.47 50.61 -7.87
N ASP A 273 -4.77 49.52 -7.57
CA ASP A 273 -3.56 49.10 -8.30
C ASP A 273 -3.91 48.45 -9.66
N ASN A 274 -4.46 49.26 -10.58
CA ASN A 274 -4.73 48.98 -12.00
C ASN A 274 -5.35 47.61 -12.36
N GLU A 275 -6.69 47.53 -12.49
CA GLU A 275 -7.41 46.48 -13.25
C GLU A 275 -7.13 45.00 -12.86
N PHE A 276 -6.44 44.74 -11.75
CA PHE A 276 -5.73 43.48 -11.50
C PHE A 276 -6.57 42.32 -10.93
N ILE A 277 -7.83 42.57 -10.57
CA ILE A 277 -8.69 41.63 -9.85
C ILE A 277 -9.75 40.99 -10.75
N LEU A 278 -10.41 41.78 -11.61
CA LEU A 278 -11.54 41.32 -12.45
C LEU A 278 -11.15 40.89 -13.88
N GLY A 279 -9.86 40.99 -14.26
CA GLY A 279 -9.39 40.70 -15.63
C GLY A 279 -8.04 40.00 -15.73
N ASN A 280 -7.45 39.59 -14.61
CA ASN A 280 -6.10 39.03 -14.55
C ASN A 280 -6.12 37.49 -14.64
N THR A 281 -5.22 36.90 -15.42
CA THR A 281 -5.06 35.44 -15.53
C THR A 281 -4.26 34.83 -14.39
N LYS A 282 -3.63 35.65 -13.54
CA LYS A 282 -2.84 35.19 -12.38
C LYS A 282 -3.64 35.35 -11.09
N ILE A 283 -4.05 34.21 -10.54
CA ILE A 283 -4.70 34.08 -9.22
C ILE A 283 -3.84 34.75 -8.14
N LEU A 284 -4.44 35.70 -7.42
CA LEU A 284 -3.90 36.29 -6.20
C LEU A 284 -4.08 35.28 -5.07
N LYS A 285 -3.00 34.98 -4.35
CA LYS A 285 -2.99 34.02 -3.24
C LYS A 285 -1.87 34.35 -2.26
N ASN A 286 -2.11 34.10 -0.99
CA ASN A 286 -1.28 34.56 0.15
C ASN A 286 -1.02 36.07 0.04
N VAL A 287 -2.09 36.85 -0.10
CA VAL A 287 -2.09 38.31 -0.13
C VAL A 287 -3.22 38.85 0.74
N ASP A 288 -3.04 40.07 1.23
CA ASP A 288 -4.06 40.84 1.93
C ASP A 288 -4.68 41.82 0.93
N ILE A 289 -5.91 41.60 0.51
CA ILE A 289 -6.59 42.47 -0.46
C ILE A 289 -7.32 43.62 0.24
N HIS A 290 -7.15 44.84 -0.25
CA HIS A 290 -7.68 46.05 0.36
C HIS A 290 -8.55 46.81 -0.65
N GLY A 291 -9.75 47.21 -0.26
CA GLY A 291 -10.68 47.90 -1.15
C GLY A 291 -12.08 48.05 -0.56
N GLU A 292 -12.97 48.66 -1.32
CA GLU A 292 -14.41 48.70 -1.05
C GLU A 292 -15.18 47.70 -1.92
N PHE A 293 -14.62 47.31 -3.08
CA PHE A 293 -15.20 46.32 -3.99
C PHE A 293 -16.64 46.66 -4.39
N LEU A 294 -16.90 47.95 -4.65
CA LEU A 294 -18.22 48.46 -5.05
C LEU A 294 -18.43 48.36 -6.56
N TYR A 295 -18.11 47.20 -7.12
CA TYR A 295 -18.22 46.92 -8.55
C TYR A 295 -19.68 46.89 -9.02
N HIS A 296 -19.89 47.11 -10.32
CA HIS A 296 -21.22 46.96 -10.93
C HIS A 296 -21.74 45.53 -10.67
N THR A 297 -22.94 45.43 -10.09
CA THR A 297 -23.41 44.19 -9.46
C THR A 297 -23.70 43.02 -10.40
N ARG A 298 -23.61 43.24 -11.72
CA ARG A 298 -23.51 42.18 -12.73
C ARG A 298 -22.34 41.22 -12.48
N TYR A 299 -21.30 41.66 -11.75
CA TYR A 299 -20.19 40.81 -11.33
C TYR A 299 -20.62 39.81 -10.23
N TYR A 300 -21.43 40.25 -9.26
CA TYR A 300 -21.95 39.40 -8.19
C TYR A 300 -23.17 38.56 -8.63
N ALA A 301 -23.88 38.97 -9.67
CA ALA A 301 -25.12 38.32 -10.13
C ALA A 301 -25.01 36.80 -10.44
N PRO A 302 -23.92 36.26 -11.04
CA PRO A 302 -23.72 34.82 -11.18
C PRO A 302 -23.64 34.07 -9.84
N PHE A 303 -23.28 34.77 -8.77
CA PHE A 303 -23.11 34.25 -7.41
C PHE A 303 -24.26 34.66 -6.48
N LYS A 304 -25.40 35.13 -7.01
CA LYS A 304 -26.51 35.69 -6.22
C LYS A 304 -26.89 34.82 -5.02
N GLU A 305 -27.15 33.54 -5.25
CA GLU A 305 -27.57 32.60 -4.20
C GLU A 305 -26.50 32.47 -3.10
N TYR A 306 -25.24 32.32 -3.49
CA TYR A 306 -24.13 32.25 -2.54
C TYR A 306 -23.96 33.57 -1.76
N PHE A 307 -23.96 34.71 -2.45
CA PHE A 307 -23.87 36.04 -1.82
C PHE A 307 -25.00 36.25 -0.81
N CYS A 308 -26.26 35.95 -1.17
CA CYS A 308 -27.39 36.01 -0.24
C CYS A 308 -27.24 35.04 0.94
N SER A 309 -26.68 33.84 0.72
CA SER A 309 -26.45 32.87 1.79
C SER A 309 -25.43 33.32 2.84
N LEU A 310 -24.47 34.18 2.46
CA LEU A 310 -23.50 34.76 3.40
C LEU A 310 -24.17 35.72 4.39
N PHE A 311 -25.25 36.40 4.03
CA PHE A 311 -25.79 37.50 4.84
C PHE A 311 -27.15 37.17 5.48
N GLN A 312 -27.38 35.89 5.76
CA GLN A 312 -28.52 35.44 6.56
C GLN A 312 -28.29 35.77 8.05
N PRO A 313 -29.27 36.37 8.75
CA PRO A 313 -29.10 36.72 10.15
C PRO A 313 -28.94 35.49 11.05
N THR A 314 -28.20 35.61 12.14
CA THR A 314 -28.20 34.61 13.23
C THR A 314 -29.60 34.50 13.84
N LEU A 315 -29.95 33.31 14.36
CA LEU A 315 -31.28 33.05 14.94
C LEU A 315 -31.72 34.12 15.97
N GLU A 316 -30.80 34.62 16.81
CA GLU A 316 -31.13 35.68 17.79
C GLU A 316 -31.50 37.01 17.11
N ILE A 317 -30.79 37.39 16.05
CA ILE A 317 -31.09 38.59 15.27
C ILE A 317 -32.37 38.38 14.44
N GLU A 318 -32.54 37.21 13.84
CA GLU A 318 -33.71 36.85 13.04
C GLU A 318 -35.00 36.91 13.87
N GLU A 319 -35.03 36.32 15.08
CA GLU A 319 -36.18 36.40 15.97
C GLU A 319 -36.58 37.85 16.29
N LYS A 320 -35.60 38.71 16.60
CA LYS A 320 -35.84 40.12 16.91
C LYS A 320 -36.29 40.93 15.69
N VAL A 321 -35.67 40.69 14.52
CA VAL A 321 -36.06 41.27 13.23
C VAL A 321 -37.48 40.83 12.83
N LYS A 322 -37.84 39.57 13.05
CA LYS A 322 -39.16 39.03 12.76
C LYS A 322 -40.24 39.72 13.59
N VAL A 323 -40.03 39.89 14.90
CA VAL A 323 -40.98 40.62 15.76
C VAL A 323 -41.10 42.09 15.33
N ALA A 324 -39.99 42.73 14.92
CA ALA A 324 -40.02 44.08 14.37
C ALA A 324 -40.81 44.17 13.05
N TRP A 325 -40.60 43.20 12.15
CA TRP A 325 -41.30 43.10 10.87
C TRP A 325 -42.80 42.86 11.07
N GLU A 326 -43.19 41.97 11.98
CA GLU A 326 -44.60 41.75 12.35
C GLU A 326 -45.26 43.03 12.92
N LYS A 327 -44.55 43.82 13.73
CA LYS A 327 -45.03 45.14 14.23
C LYS A 327 -45.13 46.23 13.15
N LEU A 328 -44.37 46.11 12.06
CA LEU A 328 -44.40 47.04 10.93
C LEU A 328 -45.50 46.63 9.92
N ASN A 329 -45.48 45.36 9.50
CA ASN A 329 -46.38 44.77 8.52
C ASN A 329 -47.84 44.62 9.03
N SER A 330 -48.09 44.70 10.34
CA SER A 330 -49.45 44.77 10.89
C SER A 330 -50.11 46.15 10.75
N ARG A 331 -49.40 47.18 10.23
CA ARG A 331 -49.91 48.55 10.09
C ARG A 331 -50.56 48.83 8.72
N GLY A 332 -50.40 47.96 7.73
CA GLY A 332 -50.94 48.09 6.38
C GLY A 332 -50.41 46.99 5.45
N LYS A 333 -50.82 47.00 4.18
CA LYS A 333 -50.56 45.89 3.23
C LYS A 333 -49.37 46.11 2.30
N THR A 334 -48.91 47.35 2.16
CA THR A 334 -47.77 47.71 1.32
C THR A 334 -46.76 48.49 2.15
N ILE A 335 -45.54 47.98 2.31
CA ILE A 335 -44.49 48.61 3.12
C ILE A 335 -43.49 49.33 2.20
N ILE A 336 -43.41 50.65 2.35
CA ILE A 336 -42.51 51.51 1.58
C ILE A 336 -41.30 51.83 2.46
N GLY A 337 -40.16 51.22 2.15
CA GLY A 337 -38.89 51.49 2.80
C GLY A 337 -38.21 52.71 2.17
N LEU A 338 -37.88 53.72 2.99
CA LEU A 338 -37.21 54.93 2.58
C LEU A 338 -35.92 55.08 3.39
N HIS A 339 -34.76 55.03 2.74
CA HIS A 339 -33.47 55.27 3.39
C HIS A 339 -32.98 56.70 3.16
N LEU A 340 -32.89 57.48 4.24
CA LEU A 340 -32.37 58.85 4.24
C LEU A 340 -31.10 58.91 5.10
N PRO A 341 -29.96 59.36 4.56
CA PRO A 341 -28.75 59.54 5.34
C PRO A 341 -28.88 60.81 6.18
N SER A 342 -28.17 60.89 7.31
CA SER A 342 -27.90 62.20 7.89
C SER A 342 -27.06 63.07 6.92
N HIS A 343 -26.99 64.37 7.20
CA HIS A 343 -26.27 65.30 6.34
C HIS A 343 -24.81 64.90 6.16
N SER A 344 -24.28 65.19 4.96
CA SER A 344 -22.97 64.77 4.48
C SER A 344 -21.89 64.82 5.57
N ASP A 345 -21.45 63.65 6.02
CA ASP A 345 -20.17 63.51 6.71
C ASP A 345 -19.11 64.11 5.77
N GLU A 346 -18.34 65.10 6.23
CA GLU A 346 -17.42 65.87 5.38
C GLU A 346 -16.31 64.99 4.75
N ASN A 347 -16.16 63.76 5.23
CA ASN A 347 -15.26 62.74 4.69
C ASN A 347 -15.93 61.77 3.68
N SER A 348 -17.24 61.83 3.49
CA SER A 348 -17.99 60.94 2.59
C SER A 348 -18.06 61.50 1.17
N ASN A 349 -17.34 60.87 0.23
CA ASN A 349 -17.31 61.26 -1.19
C ASN A 349 -18.58 60.83 -1.96
N PHE A 350 -19.75 60.85 -1.33
CA PHE A 350 -21.01 60.38 -1.90
C PHE A 350 -21.99 61.53 -2.08
N ALA A 351 -22.49 61.73 -3.30
CA ALA A 351 -23.53 62.73 -3.55
C ALA A 351 -24.81 62.41 -2.77
N VAL A 352 -25.32 63.38 -2.01
CA VAL A 352 -26.59 63.27 -1.25
C VAL A 352 -27.71 63.93 -2.05
N ALA A 353 -28.83 63.24 -2.20
CA ALA A 353 -30.01 63.77 -2.90
C ALA A 353 -30.93 64.54 -1.92
N PRO A 354 -31.51 65.68 -2.33
CA PRO A 354 -32.46 66.44 -1.51
C PRO A 354 -33.70 65.62 -1.12
N SER A 355 -34.25 65.87 0.07
CA SER A 355 -35.45 65.17 0.59
C SER A 355 -36.68 65.37 -0.31
N GLU A 356 -36.73 66.51 -1.01
CA GLU A 356 -37.70 66.90 -2.02
C GLU A 356 -37.89 65.80 -3.09
N TRP A 357 -36.82 65.14 -3.54
CA TRP A 357 -36.91 64.15 -4.62
C TRP A 357 -37.64 62.88 -4.15
N TYR A 358 -37.41 62.47 -2.91
CA TYR A 358 -38.09 61.33 -2.29
C TYR A 358 -39.56 61.67 -2.02
N LYS A 359 -39.86 62.90 -1.56
CA LYS A 359 -41.24 63.33 -1.36
C LYS A 359 -42.04 63.38 -2.68
N ILE A 360 -41.50 64.00 -3.73
CA ILE A 360 -42.16 64.07 -5.05
C ILE A 360 -42.39 62.66 -5.64
N TRP A 361 -41.44 61.73 -5.44
CA TRP A 361 -41.62 60.34 -5.84
C TRP A 361 -42.73 59.65 -5.03
N LEU A 362 -42.77 59.87 -3.71
CA LEU A 362 -43.76 59.28 -2.82
C LEU A 362 -45.18 59.80 -3.12
N ASP A 363 -45.35 61.12 -3.31
CA ASP A 363 -46.60 61.75 -3.73
C ASP A 363 -47.14 61.16 -5.04
N GLY A 364 -46.27 60.83 -5.99
CA GLY A 364 -46.64 60.23 -7.27
C GLY A 364 -47.07 58.76 -7.18
N LEU A 365 -46.82 58.10 -6.05
CA LEU A 365 -47.08 56.67 -5.83
C LEU A 365 -48.15 56.40 -4.77
N TRP A 366 -48.22 57.21 -3.71
CA TRP A 366 -48.93 56.91 -2.46
C TRP A 366 -50.40 56.48 -2.65
N GLU A 367 -51.19 57.30 -3.35
CA GLU A 367 -52.61 57.05 -3.63
C GLU A 367 -52.89 55.86 -4.57
N THR A 368 -51.84 55.24 -5.14
CA THR A 368 -51.97 54.05 -6.00
C THR A 368 -51.75 52.74 -5.25
N LEU A 369 -51.29 52.80 -3.99
CA LEU A 369 -50.94 51.63 -3.18
C LEU A 369 -52.09 51.22 -2.25
N GLU A 370 -52.18 49.92 -1.95
CA GLU A 370 -53.17 49.40 -1.00
C GLU A 370 -52.63 49.47 0.43
N GLU A 371 -53.29 50.24 1.29
CA GLU A 371 -52.94 50.44 2.70
C GLU A 371 -51.42 50.68 2.92
N PRO A 372 -50.84 51.76 2.35
CA PRO A 372 -49.41 52.02 2.39
C PRO A 372 -48.91 52.42 3.79
N VAL A 373 -47.74 51.90 4.17
CA VAL A 373 -47.00 52.27 5.38
C VAL A 373 -45.62 52.76 5.00
N LEU A 374 -45.26 53.98 5.39
CA LEU A 374 -43.92 54.50 5.20
C LEU A 374 -43.01 54.06 6.35
N PHE A 375 -41.96 53.29 6.04
CA PHE A 375 -40.86 53.00 6.95
C PHE A 375 -39.65 53.87 6.61
N ILE A 376 -39.13 54.65 7.56
CA ILE A 376 -37.93 55.46 7.36
C ILE A 376 -36.74 54.83 8.10
N ALA A 377 -35.76 54.39 7.33
CA ALA A 377 -34.45 53.94 7.79
C ALA A 377 -33.45 55.10 7.73
N SER A 378 -32.71 55.32 8.83
CA SER A 378 -31.67 56.34 8.91
C SER A 378 -30.67 56.03 10.02
N ASP A 379 -29.42 56.40 9.78
CA ASP A 379 -28.32 56.41 10.75
C ASP A 379 -28.54 57.46 11.85
N ASN A 380 -29.10 58.64 11.53
CA ASN A 380 -29.47 59.65 12.52
C ASN A 380 -30.89 60.20 12.33
N ILE A 381 -31.86 59.53 12.96
CA ILE A 381 -33.27 59.90 12.91
C ILE A 381 -33.59 61.25 13.58
N GLU A 382 -32.72 61.74 14.46
CA GLU A 382 -32.92 63.01 15.20
C GLU A 382 -32.56 64.25 14.37
N GLU A 383 -31.68 64.08 13.37
CA GLU A 383 -31.25 65.13 12.44
C GLU A 383 -32.13 65.23 11.18
N LEU A 384 -33.00 64.23 10.93
CA LEU A 384 -33.90 64.25 9.78
C LEU A 384 -35.10 65.18 9.99
N PRO A 385 -35.52 65.94 8.95
CA PRO A 385 -36.72 66.75 8.99
C PRO A 385 -37.98 65.87 8.82
N LEU A 386 -38.27 64.96 9.74
CA LEU A 386 -39.42 64.04 9.68
C LEU A 386 -40.77 64.75 9.50
N VAL A 387 -40.87 66.01 9.94
CA VAL A 387 -42.02 66.90 9.68
C VAL A 387 -42.35 67.01 8.18
N TYR A 388 -41.36 66.90 7.30
CA TYR A 388 -41.49 66.92 5.84
C TYR A 388 -42.25 65.71 5.26
N PHE A 389 -42.24 64.59 6.00
CA PHE A 389 -42.92 63.34 5.67
C PHE A 389 -44.13 63.07 6.60
N ALA A 390 -44.51 64.01 7.46
CA ALA A 390 -45.48 63.78 8.53
C ALA A 390 -46.87 63.31 8.04
N GLU A 391 -47.30 63.71 6.85
CA GLU A 391 -48.61 63.30 6.29
C GLU A 391 -48.70 61.80 5.96
N TYR A 392 -47.56 61.15 5.69
CA TYR A 392 -47.48 59.71 5.47
C TYR A 392 -47.34 58.90 6.77
N HIS A 393 -47.34 59.56 7.93
CA HIS A 393 -47.24 58.95 9.26
C HIS A 393 -46.09 57.94 9.40
N PRO A 394 -44.82 58.35 9.13
CA PRO A 394 -43.69 57.45 9.04
C PRO A 394 -43.45 56.66 10.32
N VAL A 395 -43.08 55.40 10.14
CA VAL A 395 -42.63 54.48 11.19
C VAL A 395 -41.11 54.38 11.11
N THR A 396 -40.43 54.46 12.25
CA THR A 396 -38.99 54.31 12.37
C THR A 396 -38.66 53.06 13.18
N ALA A 397 -37.41 52.59 13.16
CA ALA A 397 -36.98 51.49 14.03
C ALA A 397 -37.17 51.79 15.54
N GLN A 398 -37.22 53.07 15.94
CA GLN A 398 -37.50 53.47 17.33
C GLN A 398 -38.97 53.23 17.71
N ASP A 399 -39.92 53.42 16.79
CA ASP A 399 -41.37 53.24 17.00
C ASP A 399 -41.81 51.77 17.06
N LEU A 400 -40.88 50.84 16.83
CA LEU A 400 -41.08 49.39 16.94
C LEU A 400 -40.71 48.85 18.31
N GLU A 401 -40.00 49.61 19.16
CA GLU A 401 -39.64 49.24 20.54
C GLU A 401 -39.02 47.82 20.63
N ILE A 402 -37.97 47.57 19.84
CA ILE A 402 -37.23 46.30 19.81
C ILE A 402 -35.80 46.52 20.29
N GLU A 403 -35.31 45.66 21.18
CA GLU A 403 -33.97 45.75 21.78
C GLU A 403 -32.90 45.12 20.86
N VAL A 404 -32.59 45.84 19.77
CA VAL A 404 -31.53 45.56 18.78
C VAL A 404 -30.80 46.88 18.47
N ASN A 405 -29.54 46.81 18.01
CA ASN A 405 -28.88 47.96 17.41
C ASN A 405 -29.70 48.50 16.22
N ARG A 406 -30.06 49.78 16.29
CA ARG A 406 -30.96 50.45 15.34
C ARG A 406 -30.44 50.44 13.90
N GLU A 407 -29.13 50.51 13.69
CA GLU A 407 -28.51 50.45 12.36
C GLU A 407 -28.83 49.10 11.69
N TYR A 408 -28.64 47.99 12.42
CA TYR A 408 -28.87 46.64 11.89
C TYR A 408 -30.37 46.38 11.72
N LEU A 409 -31.20 46.88 12.65
CA LEU A 409 -32.65 46.77 12.52
C LEU A 409 -33.17 47.55 11.30
N ASN A 410 -32.65 48.75 11.05
CA ASN A 410 -32.93 49.52 9.84
C ASN A 410 -32.53 48.75 8.57
N PHE A 411 -31.35 48.11 8.57
CA PHE A 411 -30.86 47.32 7.45
C PHE A 411 -31.82 46.17 7.09
N PHE A 412 -32.16 45.32 8.06
CA PHE A 412 -33.00 44.13 7.83
C PHE A 412 -34.48 44.45 7.56
N LEU A 413 -35.01 45.57 8.08
CA LEU A 413 -36.37 46.02 7.74
C LEU A 413 -36.41 46.61 6.33
N LEU A 414 -35.39 47.38 5.93
CA LEU A 414 -35.27 47.92 4.58
C LEU A 414 -35.13 46.80 3.54
N SER A 415 -34.42 45.71 3.87
CA SER A 415 -34.30 44.51 3.03
C SER A 415 -35.55 43.61 3.01
N LYS A 416 -36.69 44.05 3.56
CA LYS A 416 -37.98 43.34 3.50
C LYS A 416 -39.13 44.17 2.92
N CYS A 417 -38.93 45.47 2.69
CA CYS A 417 -39.97 46.36 2.18
C CYS A 417 -40.35 46.06 0.73
N ASP A 418 -41.64 46.21 0.39
CA ASP A 418 -42.21 45.99 -0.95
C ASP A 418 -41.65 46.99 -1.99
N PHE A 419 -41.58 48.25 -1.60
CA PHE A 419 -41.07 49.35 -2.40
C PHE A 419 -39.90 49.98 -1.63
N VAL A 420 -38.73 50.08 -2.24
CA VAL A 420 -37.55 50.61 -1.55
C VAL A 420 -36.98 51.81 -2.29
N ALA A 421 -36.97 52.99 -1.67
CA ALA A 421 -36.25 54.16 -2.15
C ALA A 421 -34.99 54.37 -1.31
N ILE A 422 -33.83 54.26 -1.93
CA ILE A 422 -32.53 54.32 -1.25
C ILE A 422 -31.76 55.60 -1.58
N SER A 423 -30.92 56.04 -0.64
CA SER A 423 -29.87 57.01 -0.94
C SER A 423 -28.65 56.36 -1.59
N ASN A 424 -27.72 57.19 -2.06
CA ASN A 424 -26.52 56.77 -2.79
C ASN A 424 -25.42 56.25 -1.82
N THR A 425 -25.72 55.19 -1.06
CA THR A 425 -24.79 54.60 -0.07
C THR A 425 -24.65 53.08 -0.24
N PRO A 426 -23.49 52.48 0.13
CA PRO A 426 -23.33 51.03 0.10
C PRO A 426 -24.33 50.30 0.99
N PHE A 427 -24.67 50.89 2.14
CA PHE A 427 -25.60 50.34 3.13
C PHE A 427 -27.00 50.10 2.53
N ALA A 428 -27.60 51.15 1.97
CA ALA A 428 -28.96 51.07 1.45
C ALA A 428 -29.01 50.20 0.18
N PHE A 429 -27.96 50.25 -0.65
CA PHE A 429 -27.84 49.38 -1.82
C PHE A 429 -27.71 47.90 -1.43
N ALA A 430 -26.90 47.57 -0.42
CA ALA A 430 -26.76 46.20 0.08
C ALA A 430 -28.07 45.65 0.65
N ALA A 431 -28.86 46.46 1.34
CA ALA A 431 -30.21 46.07 1.77
C ALA A 431 -31.13 45.72 0.58
N CYS A 432 -31.01 46.40 -0.57
CA CYS A 432 -31.75 46.06 -1.78
C CYS A 432 -31.24 44.79 -2.48
N LEU A 433 -29.94 44.46 -2.38
CA LEU A 433 -29.41 43.20 -2.91
C LEU A 433 -29.96 41.98 -2.17
N LEU A 434 -30.10 42.10 -0.84
CA LEU A 434 -30.59 41.06 0.06
C LEU A 434 -32.12 41.06 0.24
N ASN A 435 -32.84 41.89 -0.52
CA ASN A 435 -34.30 41.91 -0.50
C ASN A 435 -34.85 40.90 -1.53
N GLU A 436 -35.46 39.83 -1.02
CA GLU A 436 -36.03 38.75 -1.84
C GLU A 436 -37.50 38.98 -2.21
N ASP A 437 -38.24 39.74 -1.38
CA ASP A 437 -39.68 40.01 -1.52
C ASP A 437 -39.99 41.34 -2.26
N GLY A 438 -38.98 42.21 -2.40
CA GLY A 438 -39.11 43.57 -2.92
C GLY A 438 -39.55 43.63 -4.38
N LYS A 439 -40.61 44.39 -4.63
CA LYS A 439 -41.27 44.53 -5.95
C LYS A 439 -40.61 45.58 -6.81
N TYR A 440 -40.20 46.71 -6.22
CA TYR A 440 -39.61 47.84 -6.96
C TYR A 440 -38.58 48.60 -6.13
N PHE A 441 -37.41 48.86 -6.72
CA PHE A 441 -36.29 49.56 -6.09
C PHE A 441 -36.01 50.88 -6.82
N PHE A 442 -35.82 51.97 -6.07
CA PHE A 442 -35.62 53.33 -6.57
C PHE A 442 -34.39 53.99 -5.97
N ARG A 443 -33.68 54.78 -6.77
CA ARG A 443 -32.45 55.50 -6.37
C ARG A 443 -32.38 56.91 -6.98
N PRO A 444 -31.66 57.86 -6.37
CA PRO A 444 -31.33 59.13 -7.00
C PRO A 444 -30.62 58.97 -8.34
N HIS A 445 -31.10 59.70 -9.33
CA HIS A 445 -30.41 59.94 -10.59
C HIS A 445 -30.13 61.44 -10.72
N PHE A 446 -28.92 61.81 -10.30
CA PHE A 446 -28.53 63.20 -10.11
C PHE A 446 -28.66 64.04 -11.38
N SER A 447 -28.30 63.50 -12.55
CA SER A 447 -28.42 64.17 -13.85
C SER A 447 -29.85 64.52 -14.28
N THR A 448 -30.88 63.92 -13.66
CA THR A 448 -32.30 64.24 -13.93
C THR A 448 -33.06 64.79 -12.73
N ALA A 449 -32.37 65.00 -11.60
CA ALA A 449 -32.93 65.47 -10.33
C ALA A 449 -34.19 64.74 -9.83
N LYS A 450 -34.20 63.40 -9.94
CA LYS A 450 -35.35 62.53 -9.60
C LYS A 450 -34.88 61.18 -9.06
N LEU A 451 -35.77 60.47 -8.37
CA LEU A 451 -35.61 59.03 -8.20
C LEU A 451 -35.98 58.28 -9.49
N ILE A 452 -35.21 57.25 -9.83
CA ILE A 452 -35.47 56.34 -10.95
C ILE A 452 -35.51 54.89 -10.44
N PRO A 453 -36.27 53.98 -11.09
CA PRO A 453 -36.16 52.56 -10.80
C PRO A 453 -34.78 52.02 -11.16
N PHE A 454 -34.29 51.02 -10.43
CA PHE A 454 -33.05 50.31 -10.74
C PHE A 454 -33.16 48.82 -10.38
N GLU A 455 -32.33 48.00 -11.02
CA GLU A 455 -32.20 46.57 -10.73
C GLU A 455 -31.02 46.35 -9.77
N PRO A 456 -31.21 45.86 -8.53
CA PRO A 456 -30.12 45.71 -7.56
C PRO A 456 -28.97 44.84 -8.07
N TRP A 457 -29.29 43.75 -8.77
CA TRP A 457 -28.32 42.81 -9.35
C TRP A 457 -27.76 43.22 -10.72
N ASN A 458 -28.15 44.39 -11.25
CA ASN A 458 -27.64 44.93 -12.51
C ASN A 458 -27.47 46.45 -12.46
N SER A 459 -26.82 46.97 -11.41
CA SER A 459 -26.52 48.41 -11.26
C SER A 459 -25.13 48.66 -10.65
N THR A 460 -24.58 49.85 -10.82
CA THR A 460 -23.44 50.33 -10.02
C THR A 460 -23.92 50.67 -8.60
N PRO A 461 -23.33 50.13 -7.51
CA PRO A 461 -23.78 50.38 -6.14
C PRO A 461 -23.86 51.86 -5.78
N VAL A 462 -22.76 52.60 -6.01
CA VAL A 462 -22.63 54.01 -5.59
C VAL A 462 -22.02 54.85 -6.71
N PHE A 463 -22.53 56.07 -6.89
CA PHE A 463 -21.97 57.08 -7.77
C PHE A 463 -21.02 58.00 -7.00
N ARG A 464 -19.78 58.15 -7.47
CA ARG A 464 -18.74 59.02 -6.86
C ARG A 464 -18.54 60.31 -7.66
N ASP A 465 -18.28 60.18 -8.96
CA ASP A 465 -18.03 61.32 -9.86
C ASP A 465 -19.34 61.90 -10.41
N VAL A 466 -20.06 62.64 -9.57
CA VAL A 466 -21.25 63.40 -9.97
C VAL A 466 -20.92 64.89 -9.94
N ASP A 467 -20.82 65.51 -11.11
CA ASP A 467 -20.67 66.97 -11.20
C ASP A 467 -22.03 67.63 -10.91
N ILE A 468 -22.24 68.03 -9.65
CA ILE A 468 -23.49 68.62 -9.17
C ILE A 468 -23.56 70.14 -9.47
N SER A 469 -22.57 70.71 -10.18
CA SER A 469 -22.43 72.16 -10.32
C SER A 469 -23.41 72.85 -11.28
N GLU A 470 -24.25 72.10 -12.02
CA GLU A 470 -25.16 72.64 -13.04
C GLU A 470 -26.65 72.27 -12.91
N ILE A 471 -27.13 71.74 -11.77
CA ILE A 471 -28.55 71.42 -11.57
C ILE A 471 -29.14 72.10 -10.32
N GLY A 472 -29.59 73.34 -10.50
CA GLY A 472 -30.32 74.07 -9.46
C GLY A 472 -30.79 75.46 -9.89
N ASN A 473 -31.96 75.56 -10.55
CA ASN A 473 -32.85 76.73 -10.50
C ASN A 473 -34.15 76.53 -11.31
N SER A 474 -35.15 75.87 -10.72
CA SER A 474 -36.56 76.15 -11.03
C SER A 474 -37.49 75.58 -9.94
N VAL A 475 -38.55 76.34 -9.63
CA VAL A 475 -39.67 76.11 -8.69
C VAL A 475 -39.58 76.93 -7.39
N SER A 476 -39.99 78.20 -7.51
CA SER A 476 -40.77 78.92 -6.49
C SER A 476 -41.22 80.27 -7.06
N LEU A 477 -42.44 80.36 -7.58
CA LEU A 477 -43.18 81.61 -7.88
C LEU A 477 -44.55 81.27 -8.51
N GLU A 478 -45.61 81.18 -7.69
CA GLU A 478 -47.00 81.31 -8.18
C GLU A 478 -47.98 81.69 -7.04
N VAL A 479 -47.74 82.83 -6.40
CA VAL A 479 -48.69 83.43 -5.42
C VAL A 479 -48.78 84.94 -5.64
N LYS A 480 -49.76 85.37 -6.45
CA LYS A 480 -50.57 86.62 -6.36
C LYS A 480 -51.07 87.12 -7.72
N PHE A 481 -52.38 87.05 -7.96
CA PHE A 481 -53.07 88.06 -8.79
C PHE A 481 -54.56 88.18 -8.41
N GLN A 482 -55.18 89.32 -8.76
CA GLN A 482 -56.58 89.72 -8.55
C GLN A 482 -57.02 90.16 -7.13
N GLU A 483 -56.83 91.45 -6.80
CA GLU A 483 -57.88 92.28 -6.17
C GLU A 483 -57.48 93.78 -6.15
N ASN A 484 -58.27 94.61 -6.84
CA ASN A 484 -58.32 96.09 -6.87
C ASN A 484 -59.27 96.46 -8.04
N GLN A 485 -60.12 97.49 -8.02
CA GLN A 485 -60.33 98.59 -7.08
C GLN A 485 -61.75 99.17 -7.31
N ALA A 486 -62.33 99.90 -6.34
CA ALA A 486 -63.60 100.61 -6.51
C ALA A 486 -63.46 102.08 -6.09
N GLU A 487 -63.96 103.01 -6.92
CA GLU A 487 -64.51 104.34 -6.56
C GLU A 487 -64.74 105.21 -7.82
N LEU A 488 -65.97 105.72 -8.01
CA LEU A 488 -66.26 107.12 -8.42
C LEU A 488 -67.78 107.41 -8.34
N GLU A 489 -68.16 108.63 -7.92
CA GLU A 489 -69.54 109.00 -7.54
C GLU A 489 -70.18 110.19 -8.32
N ASN A 490 -71.54 110.20 -8.41
CA ASN A 490 -72.43 111.39 -8.52
C ASN A 490 -72.35 112.22 -9.85
N ILE A 491 -73.09 113.32 -10.18
CA ILE A 491 -74.05 114.21 -9.49
C ILE A 491 -75.33 114.48 -10.36
N GLN A 492 -76.44 114.85 -9.69
CA GLN A 492 -77.74 115.41 -10.16
C GLN A 492 -77.67 116.80 -10.89
N SER A 493 -78.72 117.47 -11.41
CA SER A 493 -80.20 117.35 -11.32
C SER A 493 -81.00 117.97 -12.51
N GLN A 494 -82.32 118.14 -12.35
CA GLN A 494 -83.37 118.77 -13.19
C GLN A 494 -83.28 120.32 -13.34
N LYS A 495 -84.06 120.95 -14.25
CA LYS A 495 -84.35 122.41 -14.17
C LYS A 495 -85.73 122.93 -14.63
N ASP A 496 -86.00 123.11 -15.94
CA ASP A 496 -86.99 124.12 -16.38
C ASP A 496 -88.27 123.58 -17.05
N GLU A 497 -89.39 123.63 -16.30
CA GLU A 497 -90.77 123.70 -16.81
C GLU A 497 -91.50 124.88 -16.12
N LEU A 498 -92.59 125.37 -16.71
CA LEU A 498 -93.55 126.31 -16.13
C LEU A 498 -93.06 127.72 -15.77
N SER A 499 -93.18 128.62 -16.75
CA SER A 499 -93.58 130.00 -16.51
C SER A 499 -94.31 130.59 -17.71
N HIS A 500 -95.40 131.36 -17.58
CA HIS A 500 -96.34 131.53 -16.46
C HIS A 500 -97.46 132.45 -16.96
N ARG A 501 -98.74 132.08 -16.81
CA ARG A 501 -99.91 133.01 -16.76
C ARG A 501 -100.13 133.92 -18.00
N LEU A 502 -101.32 134.51 -18.11
CA LEU A 502 -101.50 135.92 -17.72
C LEU A 502 -102.95 136.36 -17.84
N VAL A 503 -103.61 136.11 -18.97
CA VAL A 503 -104.82 136.87 -19.34
C VAL A 503 -106.11 136.18 -18.87
N SER A 504 -106.15 135.83 -17.59
CA SER A 504 -107.30 135.29 -16.85
C SER A 504 -108.42 136.31 -16.58
N THR A 505 -108.40 137.48 -17.23
CA THR A 505 -109.06 138.69 -16.66
C THR A 505 -109.64 139.64 -17.72
N GLN A 506 -110.08 139.12 -18.86
CA GLN A 506 -111.12 139.77 -19.67
C GLN A 506 -112.42 138.97 -19.60
N SER A 507 -112.87 138.71 -18.37
CA SER A 507 -113.73 139.65 -17.63
C SER A 507 -115.16 139.22 -17.82
N GLN A 508 -115.72 138.63 -16.76
CA GLN A 508 -116.95 138.99 -16.01
C GLN A 508 -118.19 139.61 -16.74
N LEU A 509 -118.17 139.80 -18.06
CA LEU A 509 -119.25 140.34 -18.88
C LEU A 509 -120.04 139.23 -19.61
N LYS A 510 -119.51 138.00 -19.67
CA LYS A 510 -120.32 136.80 -19.95
C LYS A 510 -121.05 136.30 -18.69
N GLN A 511 -120.76 136.84 -17.50
CA GLN A 511 -121.25 136.36 -16.21
C GLN A 511 -122.79 136.33 -16.04
N ASN A 512 -123.54 137.14 -16.81
CA ASN A 512 -125.01 137.09 -16.83
C ASN A 512 -125.60 136.35 -18.05
N ARG A 513 -124.75 135.93 -18.98
CA ARG A 513 -125.08 134.91 -20.01
C ARG A 513 -124.83 133.50 -19.45
N GLU A 514 -123.87 133.39 -18.53
CA GLU A 514 -123.51 132.19 -17.80
C GLU A 514 -124.66 131.59 -16.98
N GLU A 515 -125.61 132.35 -16.42
CA GLU A 515 -126.76 131.76 -15.70
C GLU A 515 -127.75 131.01 -16.62
N LEU A 516 -127.95 131.48 -17.86
CA LEU A 516 -128.83 130.79 -18.83
C LEU A 516 -128.10 129.64 -19.53
N GLU A 517 -126.79 129.77 -19.76
CA GLU A 517 -125.93 128.66 -20.13
C GLU A 517 -125.82 127.61 -19.00
N ASN A 518 -125.89 127.98 -17.73
CA ASN A 518 -125.73 127.04 -16.60
C ASN A 518 -126.80 125.94 -16.61
N ILE A 519 -128.06 126.29 -16.88
CA ILE A 519 -129.17 125.33 -16.92
C ILE A 519 -129.08 124.42 -18.17
N GLN A 520 -128.56 124.93 -19.30
CA GLN A 520 -128.29 124.11 -20.48
C GLN A 520 -127.06 123.22 -20.30
N SER A 521 -126.00 123.73 -19.65
CA SER A 521 -124.82 122.98 -19.24
C SER A 521 -125.16 121.86 -18.27
N GLN A 522 -126.05 122.06 -17.29
CA GLN A 522 -126.48 121.01 -16.38
C GLN A 522 -127.23 119.87 -17.09
N ARG A 523 -128.06 120.18 -18.10
CA ARG A 523 -128.70 119.16 -18.94
C ARG A 523 -127.65 118.36 -19.74
N ASP A 524 -126.70 119.07 -20.35
CA ASP A 524 -125.73 118.43 -21.24
C ASP A 524 -124.66 117.66 -20.44
N GLN A 525 -124.30 118.12 -19.24
CA GLN A 525 -123.49 117.34 -18.28
C GLN A 525 -124.19 116.05 -17.83
N ILE A 526 -125.49 116.06 -17.55
CA ILE A 526 -126.22 114.85 -17.17
C ILE A 526 -126.31 113.85 -18.34
N LEU A 527 -126.43 114.34 -19.58
CA LEU A 527 -126.37 113.49 -20.77
C LEU A 527 -124.96 112.93 -21.00
N GLU A 528 -123.91 113.73 -20.82
CA GLU A 528 -122.51 113.29 -20.95
C GLU A 528 -122.10 112.32 -19.82
N GLU A 529 -122.60 112.50 -18.58
CA GLU A 529 -122.43 111.54 -17.49
C GLU A 529 -123.18 110.22 -17.75
N LEU A 530 -124.36 110.28 -18.35
CA LEU A 530 -125.09 109.07 -18.77
C LEU A 530 -124.36 108.31 -19.88
N GLU A 531 -123.82 109.02 -20.88
CA GLU A 531 -123.05 108.43 -21.98
C GLU A 531 -121.71 107.87 -21.49
N LYS A 532 -121.02 108.57 -20.57
CA LYS A 532 -119.84 108.04 -19.85
C LYS A 532 -120.18 106.82 -19.01
N SER A 533 -121.33 106.80 -18.32
CA SER A 533 -121.77 105.64 -17.53
C SER A 533 -122.08 104.42 -18.41
N GLN A 534 -122.72 104.63 -19.58
CA GLN A 534 -122.93 103.56 -20.56
C GLN A 534 -121.62 103.06 -21.17
N SER A 535 -120.70 103.95 -21.54
CA SER A 535 -119.35 103.59 -22.01
C SER A 535 -118.55 102.81 -20.96
N GLN A 536 -118.62 103.22 -19.69
CA GLN A 536 -118.00 102.52 -18.57
C GLN A 536 -118.61 101.13 -18.33
N LEU A 537 -119.93 100.98 -18.52
CA LEU A 537 -120.63 99.69 -18.43
C LEU A 537 -120.17 98.75 -19.55
N GLN A 538 -120.11 99.23 -20.79
CA GLN A 538 -119.67 98.44 -21.95
C GLN A 538 -118.19 98.03 -21.82
N GLN A 539 -117.32 98.94 -21.37
CA GLN A 539 -115.91 98.64 -21.12
C GLN A 539 -115.72 97.65 -19.94
N ASN A 540 -116.66 97.60 -18.99
CA ASN A 540 -116.66 96.61 -17.92
C ASN A 540 -117.19 95.24 -18.40
N GLN A 541 -118.12 95.19 -19.36
CA GLN A 541 -118.54 93.94 -20.02
C GLN A 541 -117.39 93.34 -20.83
N GLU A 542 -116.68 94.11 -21.65
CA GLU A 542 -115.49 93.62 -22.38
C GLU A 542 -114.40 93.10 -21.44
N LYS A 543 -114.18 93.76 -20.29
CA LYS A 543 -113.23 93.29 -19.26
C LYS A 543 -113.69 91.98 -18.61
N ALA A 544 -114.99 91.79 -18.40
CA ALA A 544 -115.54 90.55 -17.86
C ALA A 544 -115.36 89.38 -18.85
N GLU A 545 -115.71 89.59 -20.13
CA GLU A 545 -115.53 88.58 -21.19
C GLU A 545 -114.04 88.20 -21.37
N ASN A 546 -113.14 89.19 -21.33
CA ASN A 546 -111.70 88.94 -21.44
C ASN A 546 -111.13 88.22 -20.20
N ALA A 547 -111.64 88.52 -18.98
CA ALA A 547 -111.28 87.78 -17.77
C ALA A 547 -111.80 86.33 -17.80
N GLU A 548 -113.00 86.10 -18.34
CA GLU A 548 -113.58 84.76 -18.51
C GLU A 548 -112.80 83.93 -19.55
N ALA A 549 -112.38 84.55 -20.65
CA ALA A 549 -111.47 83.93 -21.63
C ALA A 549 -110.10 83.59 -21.03
N GLN A 550 -109.54 84.45 -20.18
CA GLN A 550 -108.29 84.17 -19.45
C GLN A 550 -108.46 83.02 -18.45
N LEU A 551 -109.59 82.94 -17.74
CA LEU A 551 -109.90 81.82 -16.83
C LEU A 551 -110.02 80.49 -17.58
N GLN A 552 -110.68 80.47 -18.76
CA GLN A 552 -110.74 79.26 -19.58
C GLN A 552 -109.36 78.82 -20.08
N LYS A 553 -108.48 79.78 -20.44
CA LYS A 553 -107.10 79.49 -20.84
C LYS A 553 -106.29 78.89 -19.68
N ILE A 554 -106.32 79.50 -18.50
CA ILE A 554 -105.64 79.00 -17.29
C ILE A 554 -106.18 77.62 -16.90
N HIS A 555 -107.50 77.39 -17.01
CA HIS A 555 -108.09 76.08 -16.75
C HIS A 555 -107.54 75.00 -17.71
N THR A 556 -107.41 75.33 -19.00
CA THR A 556 -106.83 74.43 -20.01
C THR A 556 -105.34 74.15 -19.75
N GLU A 557 -104.57 75.16 -19.38
CA GLU A 557 -103.15 75.01 -19.00
C GLU A 557 -102.97 74.17 -17.73
N LEU A 558 -103.85 74.31 -16.74
CA LEU A 558 -103.88 73.48 -15.53
C LEU A 558 -104.20 72.02 -15.86
N GLU A 559 -105.17 71.76 -16.75
CA GLU A 559 -105.56 70.41 -17.16
C GLU A 559 -104.42 69.71 -17.91
N ASN A 560 -103.74 70.42 -18.82
CA ASN A 560 -102.53 69.94 -19.50
C ASN A 560 -101.39 69.66 -18.50
N THR A 561 -101.19 70.53 -17.50
CA THR A 561 -100.15 70.36 -16.48
C THR A 561 -100.42 69.14 -15.59
N LYS A 562 -101.68 68.86 -15.23
CA LYS A 562 -102.07 67.61 -14.54
C LYS A 562 -101.75 66.39 -15.41
N SER A 563 -102.12 66.42 -16.69
CA SER A 563 -101.84 65.31 -17.61
C SER A 563 -100.34 65.02 -17.74
N GLN A 564 -99.50 66.07 -17.83
CA GLN A 564 -98.05 65.93 -17.87
C GLN A 564 -97.49 65.37 -16.54
N ARG A 565 -97.98 65.85 -15.39
CA ARG A 565 -97.59 65.32 -14.07
C ARG A 565 -97.93 63.84 -13.96
N ASP A 566 -99.10 63.43 -14.43
CA ASP A 566 -99.56 62.03 -14.33
C ASP A 566 -98.75 61.13 -15.29
N GLU A 567 -98.38 61.63 -16.47
CA GLU A 567 -97.42 60.96 -17.37
C GLU A 567 -96.01 60.83 -16.75
N PHE A 568 -95.50 61.89 -16.11
CA PHE A 568 -94.22 61.83 -15.39
C PHE A 568 -94.28 60.87 -14.18
N SER A 569 -95.41 60.82 -13.46
CA SER A 569 -95.62 59.88 -12.37
C SER A 569 -95.60 58.43 -12.86
N ALA A 570 -96.25 58.13 -13.98
CA ALA A 570 -96.20 56.81 -14.61
C ALA A 570 -94.78 56.43 -15.05
N LYS A 571 -94.03 57.37 -15.65
CA LYS A 571 -92.61 57.18 -16.00
C LYS A 571 -91.73 56.95 -14.77
N LEU A 572 -91.96 57.66 -13.67
CA LEU A 572 -91.23 57.49 -12.41
C LEU A 572 -91.45 56.07 -11.84
N VAL A 573 -92.68 55.59 -11.78
CA VAL A 573 -93.01 54.23 -11.33
C VAL A 573 -92.37 53.17 -12.23
N SER A 574 -92.38 53.38 -13.55
CA SER A 574 -91.69 52.50 -14.50
C SER A 574 -90.17 52.49 -14.27
N ALA A 575 -89.55 53.63 -14.01
CA ALA A 575 -88.12 53.74 -13.74
C ALA A 575 -87.74 53.09 -12.39
N GLN A 576 -88.57 53.26 -11.36
CA GLN A 576 -88.39 52.58 -10.06
C GLN A 576 -88.48 51.06 -10.20
N SER A 577 -89.44 50.55 -10.99
CA SER A 577 -89.56 49.12 -11.26
C SER A 577 -88.34 48.56 -12.03
N GLN A 578 -87.82 49.30 -13.01
CA GLN A 578 -86.58 48.92 -13.72
C GLN A 578 -85.35 48.96 -12.81
N LEU A 579 -85.25 49.95 -11.92
CA LEU A 579 -84.17 50.06 -10.94
C LEU A 579 -84.18 48.85 -9.99
N GLN A 580 -85.34 48.49 -9.45
CA GLN A 580 -85.48 47.32 -8.58
C GLN A 580 -85.12 46.02 -9.32
N GLN A 581 -85.58 45.85 -10.57
CA GLN A 581 -85.21 44.67 -11.38
C GLN A 581 -83.69 44.61 -11.67
N ASN A 582 -83.04 45.76 -11.83
CA ASN A 582 -81.59 45.81 -12.03
C ASN A 582 -80.81 45.59 -10.73
N GLN A 583 -81.33 46.01 -9.58
CA GLN A 583 -80.78 45.67 -8.25
C GLN A 583 -80.85 44.16 -7.98
N GLU A 584 -81.97 43.51 -8.27
CA GLU A 584 -82.12 42.05 -8.17
C GLU A 584 -81.15 41.30 -9.10
N LYS A 585 -80.98 41.77 -10.34
CA LYS A 585 -79.97 41.23 -11.27
C LYS A 585 -78.54 41.42 -10.75
N ALA A 586 -78.22 42.61 -10.22
CA ALA A 586 -76.90 42.89 -9.67
C ALA A 586 -76.57 41.98 -8.48
N GLN A 587 -77.49 41.81 -7.53
CA GLN A 587 -77.34 40.87 -6.41
C GLN A 587 -77.19 39.41 -6.87
N ASN A 588 -77.85 39.02 -7.97
CA ASN A 588 -77.71 37.68 -8.52
C ASN A 588 -76.35 37.49 -9.21
N SER A 589 -75.86 38.50 -9.95
CA SER A 589 -74.50 38.51 -10.51
C SER A 589 -73.42 38.53 -9.43
N GLU A 590 -73.63 39.25 -8.32
CA GLU A 590 -72.72 39.29 -7.17
C GLU A 590 -72.60 37.91 -6.51
N LYS A 591 -73.72 37.20 -6.30
CA LYS A 591 -73.71 35.80 -5.83
C LYS A 591 -73.02 34.84 -6.81
N GLN A 592 -73.12 35.08 -8.11
CA GLN A 592 -72.39 34.32 -9.12
C GLN A 592 -70.89 34.61 -9.08
N LEU A 593 -70.49 35.87 -8.91
CA LEU A 593 -69.09 36.27 -8.73
C LEU A 593 -68.48 35.67 -7.46
N GLN A 594 -69.20 35.70 -6.34
CA GLN A 594 -68.77 35.04 -5.09
C GLN A 594 -68.56 33.53 -5.31
N LYS A 595 -69.47 32.85 -6.01
CA LYS A 595 -69.32 31.42 -6.32
C LYS A 595 -68.12 31.15 -7.23
N ILE A 596 -67.90 31.96 -8.25
CA ILE A 596 -66.73 31.87 -9.14
C ILE A 596 -65.43 32.13 -8.36
N HIS A 597 -65.43 33.08 -7.42
CA HIS A 597 -64.30 33.37 -6.56
C HIS A 597 -63.93 32.15 -5.70
N THR A 598 -64.89 31.53 -5.01
CA THR A 598 -64.65 30.30 -4.24
C THR A 598 -64.23 29.12 -5.12
N GLU A 599 -64.76 28.99 -6.34
CA GLU A 599 -64.27 27.98 -7.30
C GLU A 599 -62.82 28.26 -7.75
N LEU A 600 -62.44 29.53 -7.91
CA LEU A 600 -61.11 29.96 -8.30
C LEU A 600 -60.09 29.79 -7.16
N GLU A 601 -60.45 30.10 -5.91
CA GLU A 601 -59.65 29.81 -4.71
C GLU A 601 -59.37 28.31 -4.57
N ASN A 602 -60.39 27.45 -4.78
CA ASN A 602 -60.22 26.00 -4.78
C ASN A 602 -59.28 25.52 -5.91
N ILE A 603 -59.40 26.09 -7.12
CA ILE A 603 -58.51 25.78 -8.25
C ILE A 603 -57.08 26.25 -7.98
N GLN A 604 -56.88 27.40 -7.32
CA GLN A 604 -55.57 27.87 -6.89
C GLN A 604 -54.96 26.92 -5.85
N SER A 605 -55.71 26.53 -4.82
CA SER A 605 -55.24 25.54 -3.84
C SER A 605 -54.87 24.19 -4.48
N GLN A 606 -55.65 23.71 -5.46
CA GLN A 606 -55.33 22.50 -6.22
C GLN A 606 -54.08 22.67 -7.11
N ARG A 607 -53.92 23.84 -7.76
CA ARG A 607 -52.71 24.17 -8.54
C ARG A 607 -51.48 24.13 -7.63
N ASP A 608 -51.58 24.71 -6.44
CA ASP A 608 -50.44 24.84 -5.53
C ASP A 608 -50.03 23.47 -4.96
N GLN A 609 -51.00 22.60 -4.65
CA GLN A 609 -50.75 21.19 -4.33
C GLN A 609 -50.08 20.43 -5.50
N ILE A 610 -50.54 20.65 -6.74
CA ILE A 610 -49.94 20.03 -7.94
C ILE A 610 -48.51 20.55 -8.19
N LEU A 611 -48.23 21.82 -7.90
CA LEU A 611 -46.88 22.39 -7.99
C LEU A 611 -45.96 21.78 -6.93
N GLU A 612 -46.42 21.63 -5.69
CA GLU A 612 -45.66 20.97 -4.62
C GLU A 612 -45.38 19.48 -4.92
N GLU A 613 -46.35 18.76 -5.50
CA GLU A 613 -46.15 17.38 -5.99
C GLU A 613 -45.19 17.31 -7.20
N LEU A 614 -45.27 18.28 -8.11
CA LEU A 614 -44.39 18.37 -9.28
C LEU A 614 -42.94 18.65 -8.85
N GLU A 615 -42.72 19.56 -7.92
CA GLU A 615 -41.41 19.89 -7.36
C GLU A 615 -40.78 18.68 -6.66
N LYS A 616 -41.56 17.98 -5.81
CA LYS A 616 -41.14 16.70 -5.21
C LYS A 616 -40.80 15.65 -6.27
N SER A 617 -41.59 15.56 -7.35
CA SER A 617 -41.31 14.62 -8.45
C SER A 617 -40.08 15.03 -9.28
N GLN A 618 -39.78 16.32 -9.41
CA GLN A 618 -38.57 16.82 -10.10
C GLN A 618 -37.32 16.58 -9.26
N SER A 619 -37.36 16.89 -7.97
CA SER A 619 -36.28 16.56 -7.02
C SER A 619 -36.00 15.05 -7.00
N GLN A 620 -37.06 14.22 -6.97
CA GLN A 620 -36.90 12.77 -7.02
C GLN A 620 -36.34 12.26 -8.36
N LEU A 621 -36.68 12.92 -9.48
CA LEU A 621 -36.13 12.62 -10.80
C LEU A 621 -34.63 12.95 -10.87
N GLN A 622 -34.24 14.15 -10.43
CA GLN A 622 -32.85 14.59 -10.38
C GLN A 622 -32.00 13.65 -9.50
N GLN A 623 -32.48 13.33 -8.29
CA GLN A 623 -31.81 12.36 -7.41
C GLN A 623 -31.69 10.96 -8.03
N ASN A 624 -32.61 10.58 -8.93
CA ASN A 624 -32.52 9.31 -9.66
C ASN A 624 -31.58 9.39 -10.88
N GLN A 625 -31.42 10.56 -11.50
CA GLN A 625 -30.42 10.80 -12.55
C GLN A 625 -29.01 10.75 -11.96
N GLU A 626 -28.75 11.45 -10.84
CA GLU A 626 -27.47 11.41 -10.13
C GLU A 626 -27.08 9.98 -9.70
N LYS A 627 -28.06 9.19 -9.21
CA LYS A 627 -27.85 7.76 -8.91
C LYS A 627 -27.54 6.93 -10.16
N ALA A 628 -28.15 7.23 -11.31
CA ALA A 628 -27.90 6.54 -12.56
C ALA A 628 -26.50 6.86 -13.12
N GLU A 629 -26.10 8.13 -13.10
CA GLU A 629 -24.77 8.59 -13.52
C GLU A 629 -23.67 8.01 -12.63
N ASN A 630 -23.86 7.97 -11.31
CA ASN A 630 -22.94 7.33 -10.38
C ASN A 630 -22.85 5.82 -10.61
N ALA A 631 -23.98 5.14 -10.85
CA ALA A 631 -23.98 3.72 -11.19
C ALA A 631 -23.28 3.43 -12.54
N GLU A 632 -23.39 4.33 -13.53
CA GLU A 632 -22.70 4.21 -14.82
C GLU A 632 -21.19 4.45 -14.68
N ALA A 633 -20.77 5.42 -13.85
CA ALA A 633 -19.37 5.66 -13.50
C ALA A 633 -18.75 4.44 -12.79
N GLN A 634 -19.42 3.89 -11.78
CA GLN A 634 -19.00 2.65 -11.10
C GLN A 634 -18.90 1.47 -12.06
N LEU A 635 -19.80 1.39 -13.05
CA LEU A 635 -19.77 0.31 -14.05
C LEU A 635 -18.58 0.45 -15.01
N GLN A 636 -18.18 1.67 -15.38
CA GLN A 636 -16.94 1.92 -16.14
C GLN A 636 -15.67 1.63 -15.32
N GLU A 637 -15.67 1.96 -14.02
CA GLU A 637 -14.57 1.64 -13.11
C GLU A 637 -14.40 0.12 -12.99
N ILE A 638 -15.47 -0.61 -12.70
CA ILE A 638 -15.46 -2.09 -12.63
C ILE A 638 -15.01 -2.72 -13.96
N GLN A 639 -15.39 -2.17 -15.12
CA GLN A 639 -14.90 -2.64 -16.42
C GLN A 639 -13.38 -2.44 -16.56
N THR A 640 -12.85 -1.31 -16.08
CA THR A 640 -11.42 -0.99 -16.11
C THR A 640 -10.63 -1.89 -15.15
N GLU A 641 -11.15 -2.13 -13.94
CA GLU A 641 -10.58 -3.08 -12.99
C GLU A 641 -10.57 -4.52 -13.54
N LEU A 642 -11.65 -4.93 -14.21
CA LEU A 642 -11.76 -6.26 -14.83
C LEU A 642 -10.71 -6.45 -15.93
N GLU A 643 -10.46 -5.43 -16.76
CA GLU A 643 -9.44 -5.50 -17.82
C GLU A 643 -8.02 -5.53 -17.24
N ASN A 644 -7.75 -4.71 -16.22
CA ASN A 644 -6.50 -4.77 -15.44
C ASN A 644 -6.29 -6.15 -14.80
N THR A 645 -7.34 -6.74 -14.23
CA THR A 645 -7.31 -8.07 -13.60
C THR A 645 -7.04 -9.18 -14.62
N LYS A 646 -7.60 -9.10 -15.83
CA LYS A 646 -7.26 -10.01 -16.94
C LYS A 646 -5.78 -9.89 -17.32
N SER A 647 -5.28 -8.67 -17.47
CA SER A 647 -3.87 -8.41 -17.81
C SER A 647 -2.92 -8.99 -16.76
N GLN A 648 -3.19 -8.76 -15.47
CA GLN A 648 -2.42 -9.35 -14.36
C GLN A 648 -2.50 -10.88 -14.35
N ARG A 649 -3.69 -11.47 -14.56
CA ARG A 649 -3.87 -12.93 -14.67
C ARG A 649 -3.01 -13.50 -15.80
N ASP A 650 -2.95 -12.83 -16.94
CA ASP A 650 -2.19 -13.30 -18.10
C ASP A 650 -0.67 -13.18 -17.87
N GLU A 651 -0.22 -12.13 -17.19
CA GLU A 651 1.16 -11.99 -16.71
C GLU A 651 1.52 -13.10 -15.69
N PHE A 652 0.65 -13.38 -14.72
CA PHE A 652 0.82 -14.49 -13.77
C PHE A 652 0.83 -15.85 -14.47
N SER A 653 0.02 -16.04 -15.52
CA SER A 653 0.01 -17.27 -16.33
C SER A 653 1.34 -17.48 -17.05
N GLN A 654 1.93 -16.42 -17.63
CA GLN A 654 3.27 -16.49 -18.24
C GLN A 654 4.38 -16.77 -17.19
N LYS A 655 4.28 -16.17 -15.99
CA LYS A 655 5.19 -16.47 -14.87
C LYS A 655 5.04 -17.92 -14.39
N LEU A 656 3.83 -18.48 -14.38
CA LEU A 656 3.58 -19.88 -14.03
C LEU A 656 4.23 -20.83 -15.04
N VAL A 657 4.06 -20.59 -16.35
CA VAL A 657 4.66 -21.40 -17.42
C VAL A 657 6.19 -21.36 -17.37
N SER A 658 6.79 -20.19 -17.15
CA SER A 658 8.25 -20.08 -17.02
C SER A 658 8.79 -20.77 -15.75
N ALA A 659 8.08 -20.68 -14.62
CA ALA A 659 8.42 -21.42 -13.40
C ALA A 659 8.30 -22.94 -13.57
N GLN A 660 7.27 -23.43 -14.28
CA GLN A 660 7.11 -24.85 -14.61
C GLN A 660 8.27 -25.37 -15.49
N SER A 661 8.68 -24.59 -16.50
CA SER A 661 9.83 -24.91 -17.35
C SER A 661 11.14 -24.97 -16.56
N GLN A 662 11.39 -24.03 -15.65
CA GLN A 662 12.55 -24.07 -14.75
C GLN A 662 12.51 -25.28 -13.80
N LEU A 663 11.33 -25.63 -13.27
CA LEU A 663 11.17 -26.81 -12.42
C LEU A 663 11.51 -28.09 -13.17
N GLN A 664 11.01 -28.27 -14.40
CA GLN A 664 11.33 -29.42 -15.24
C GLN A 664 12.84 -29.49 -15.55
N GLN A 665 13.46 -28.37 -15.92
CA GLN A 665 14.90 -28.33 -16.18
C GLN A 665 15.74 -28.68 -14.93
N ASN A 666 15.26 -28.32 -13.74
CA ASN A 666 15.92 -28.68 -12.49
C ASN A 666 15.69 -30.15 -12.09
N GLN A 667 14.54 -30.73 -12.43
CA GLN A 667 14.29 -32.17 -12.27
C GLN A 667 15.22 -33.02 -13.17
N GLU A 668 15.42 -32.62 -14.43
CA GLU A 668 16.37 -33.28 -15.34
C GLU A 668 17.81 -33.19 -14.82
N LYS A 669 18.24 -32.02 -14.31
CA LYS A 669 19.56 -31.86 -13.66
C LYS A 669 19.70 -32.76 -12.43
N ALA A 670 18.65 -32.88 -11.61
CA ALA A 670 18.67 -33.73 -10.42
C ALA A 670 18.80 -35.22 -10.79
N GLN A 671 18.05 -35.70 -11.78
CA GLN A 671 18.17 -37.08 -12.28
C GLN A 671 19.56 -37.37 -12.85
N ASN A 672 20.17 -36.42 -13.56
CA ASN A 672 21.54 -36.57 -14.08
C ASN A 672 22.59 -36.59 -12.95
N ALA A 673 22.43 -35.76 -11.91
CA ALA A 673 23.29 -35.81 -10.74
C ALA A 673 23.15 -37.13 -9.97
N GLU A 674 21.93 -37.66 -9.87
CA GLU A 674 21.63 -38.94 -9.21
C GLU A 674 22.25 -40.13 -9.96
N SER A 675 22.22 -40.13 -11.30
CA SER A 675 22.87 -41.16 -12.13
C SER A 675 24.40 -41.11 -12.01
N GLN A 676 25.00 -39.93 -11.97
CA GLN A 676 26.44 -39.75 -11.71
C GLN A 676 26.84 -40.26 -10.31
N LEU A 677 25.99 -40.04 -9.31
CA LEU A 677 26.23 -40.49 -7.93
C LEU A 677 26.19 -42.03 -7.85
N GLN A 678 25.27 -42.69 -8.55
CA GLN A 678 25.24 -44.16 -8.68
C GLN A 678 26.49 -44.70 -9.40
N GLN A 679 26.96 -44.02 -10.44
CA GLN A 679 28.19 -44.41 -11.14
C GLN A 679 29.41 -44.32 -10.20
N ILE A 680 29.57 -43.22 -9.48
CA ILE A 680 30.66 -43.02 -8.49
C ILE A 680 30.59 -44.07 -7.37
N GLN A 681 29.39 -44.41 -6.88
CA GLN A 681 29.23 -45.50 -5.90
C GLN A 681 29.70 -46.86 -6.44
N THR A 682 29.40 -47.15 -7.70
CA THR A 682 29.83 -48.40 -8.38
C THR A 682 31.35 -48.44 -8.55
N GLU A 683 31.96 -47.33 -8.98
CA GLU A 683 33.42 -47.20 -9.10
C GLU A 683 34.12 -47.32 -7.74
N LEU A 684 33.54 -46.76 -6.67
CA LEU A 684 34.06 -46.88 -5.30
C LEU A 684 34.04 -48.34 -4.80
N GLU A 685 32.97 -49.09 -5.07
CA GLU A 685 32.85 -50.49 -4.65
C GLU A 685 33.80 -51.43 -5.41
N ASN A 686 33.98 -51.18 -6.71
CA ASN A 686 35.03 -51.82 -7.51
C ASN A 686 36.43 -51.52 -6.96
N THR A 687 36.69 -50.26 -6.59
CA THR A 687 37.99 -49.85 -6.02
C THR A 687 38.27 -50.51 -4.66
N LYS A 688 37.25 -50.65 -3.79
CA LYS A 688 37.36 -51.43 -2.55
C LYS A 688 37.69 -52.90 -2.84
N SER A 689 36.99 -53.53 -3.77
CA SER A 689 37.23 -54.94 -4.13
C SER A 689 38.66 -55.17 -4.63
N GLN A 690 39.18 -54.27 -5.49
CA GLN A 690 40.57 -54.32 -5.94
C GLN A 690 41.57 -54.13 -4.79
N ARG A 691 41.33 -53.17 -3.88
CA ARG A 691 42.16 -52.96 -2.69
C ARG A 691 42.22 -54.23 -1.83
N ASP A 692 41.09 -54.90 -1.63
CA ASP A 692 41.00 -56.09 -0.78
C ASP A 692 41.69 -57.30 -1.45
N GLU A 693 41.61 -57.41 -2.78
CA GLU A 693 42.40 -58.38 -3.56
C GLU A 693 43.92 -58.13 -3.46
N PHE A 694 44.35 -56.86 -3.58
CA PHE A 694 45.76 -56.48 -3.40
C PHE A 694 46.24 -56.75 -1.97
N SER A 695 45.40 -56.51 -0.96
CA SER A 695 45.70 -56.82 0.45
C SER A 695 45.91 -58.33 0.65
N ALA A 696 45.03 -59.18 0.11
CA ALA A 696 45.18 -60.63 0.17
C ALA A 696 46.46 -61.11 -0.55
N LYS A 697 46.80 -60.53 -1.71
CA LYS A 697 48.05 -60.81 -2.42
C LYS A 697 49.28 -60.40 -1.61
N LEU A 698 49.25 -59.27 -0.91
CA LEU A 698 50.33 -58.79 -0.04
C LEU A 698 50.59 -59.77 1.11
N VAL A 699 49.54 -60.23 1.80
CA VAL A 699 49.64 -61.21 2.90
C VAL A 699 50.22 -62.55 2.40
N SER A 700 49.78 -63.01 1.23
CA SER A 700 50.34 -64.22 0.60
C SER A 700 51.83 -64.08 0.28
N ALA A 701 52.26 -62.93 -0.26
CA ALA A 701 53.66 -62.65 -0.55
C ALA A 701 54.52 -62.58 0.72
N GLN A 702 54.02 -61.98 1.79
CA GLN A 702 54.70 -61.95 3.10
C GLN A 702 54.89 -63.35 3.69
N SER A 703 53.87 -64.21 3.59
CA SER A 703 53.97 -65.61 4.04
C SER A 703 55.01 -66.41 3.23
N GLN A 704 55.07 -66.23 1.91
CA GLN A 704 56.09 -66.86 1.06
C GLN A 704 57.51 -66.35 1.37
N LEU A 705 57.67 -65.06 1.67
CA LEU A 705 58.95 -64.48 2.06
C LEU A 705 59.48 -65.12 3.35
N GLN A 706 58.64 -65.21 4.38
CA GLN A 706 58.98 -65.86 5.66
C GLN A 706 59.37 -67.33 5.45
N GLN A 707 58.58 -68.08 4.68
CA GLN A 707 58.89 -69.50 4.39
C GLN A 707 60.23 -69.66 3.62
N ASN A 708 60.62 -68.68 2.82
CA ASN A 708 61.90 -68.71 2.11
C ASN A 708 63.08 -68.28 3.01
N GLN A 709 62.87 -67.42 4.00
CA GLN A 709 63.87 -67.11 5.03
C GLN A 709 64.17 -68.35 5.88
N GLU A 710 63.15 -69.05 6.39
CA GLU A 710 63.33 -70.30 7.15
C GLU A 710 64.06 -71.39 6.34
N LYS A 711 63.80 -71.49 5.04
CA LYS A 711 64.55 -72.40 4.14
C LYS A 711 66.01 -71.98 3.96
N ALA A 712 66.30 -70.68 3.90
CA ALA A 712 67.66 -70.16 3.78
C ALA A 712 68.48 -70.49 5.04
N GLU A 713 67.94 -70.21 6.23
CA GLU A 713 68.57 -70.54 7.52
C GLU A 713 68.86 -72.04 7.67
N ASN A 714 67.91 -72.90 7.29
CA ASN A 714 68.07 -74.35 7.29
C ASN A 714 69.15 -74.82 6.29
N THR A 715 69.28 -74.13 5.15
CA THR A 715 70.32 -74.42 4.14
C THR A 715 71.71 -73.98 4.63
N GLU A 716 71.80 -72.84 5.33
CA GLU A 716 73.03 -72.35 5.93
C GLU A 716 73.52 -73.27 7.06
N ALA A 717 72.62 -73.75 7.93
CA ALA A 717 72.94 -74.75 8.96
C ALA A 717 73.48 -76.06 8.36
N LYS A 718 72.90 -76.54 7.25
CA LYS A 718 73.40 -77.73 6.52
C LYS A 718 74.78 -77.49 5.89
N LEU A 719 75.04 -76.28 5.38
CA LEU A 719 76.36 -75.91 4.86
C LEU A 719 77.44 -75.94 5.95
N GLN A 720 77.13 -75.45 7.16
CA GLN A 720 78.03 -75.53 8.31
C GLN A 720 78.31 -76.98 8.73
N GLN A 721 77.30 -77.85 8.72
CA GLN A 721 77.48 -79.28 9.00
C GLN A 721 78.42 -79.95 7.97
N ILE A 722 78.17 -79.74 6.68
CA ILE A 722 79.02 -80.28 5.60
C ILE A 722 80.46 -79.77 5.70
N HIS A 723 80.67 -78.51 6.12
CA HIS A 723 82.00 -77.95 6.35
C HIS A 723 82.74 -78.70 7.46
N THR A 724 82.05 -79.00 8.57
CA THR A 724 82.61 -79.76 9.70
C THR A 724 82.95 -81.20 9.31
N GLU A 725 82.10 -81.86 8.52
CA GLU A 725 82.36 -83.20 7.98
C GLU A 725 83.58 -83.23 7.04
N LEU A 726 83.77 -82.16 6.24
CA LEU A 726 84.93 -82.00 5.35
C LEU A 726 86.25 -81.84 6.13
N GLU A 727 86.26 -81.08 7.23
CA GLU A 727 87.45 -80.97 8.10
C GLU A 727 87.81 -82.31 8.75
N ASN A 728 86.82 -83.01 9.30
CA ASN A 728 87.04 -84.35 9.88
C ASN A 728 87.61 -85.33 8.83
N THR A 729 87.11 -85.28 7.59
CA THR A 729 87.60 -86.11 6.49
C THR A 729 89.05 -85.75 6.08
N LYS A 730 89.41 -84.46 6.09
CA LYS A 730 90.82 -84.04 5.90
C LYS A 730 91.72 -84.58 7.00
N SER A 731 91.29 -84.50 8.26
CA SER A 731 92.07 -84.96 9.41
C SER A 731 92.34 -86.47 9.33
N GLN A 732 91.32 -87.27 8.97
CA GLN A 732 91.47 -88.72 8.75
C GLN A 732 92.43 -89.04 7.58
N ARG A 733 92.35 -88.30 6.47
CA ARG A 733 93.28 -88.45 5.33
C ARG A 733 94.73 -88.23 5.77
N ASP A 734 94.98 -87.21 6.60
CA ASP A 734 96.32 -86.86 7.05
C ASP A 734 96.88 -87.92 8.03
N GLU A 735 96.03 -88.52 8.86
CA GLU A 735 96.37 -89.68 9.70
C GLU A 735 96.71 -90.93 8.85
N PHE A 736 95.94 -91.22 7.80
CA PHE A 736 96.23 -92.31 6.86
C PHE A 736 97.55 -92.08 6.10
N SER A 737 97.84 -90.83 5.71
CA SER A 737 99.11 -90.45 5.08
C SER A 737 100.31 -90.74 6.00
N ALA A 738 100.22 -90.38 7.29
CA ALA A 738 101.26 -90.69 8.27
C ALA A 738 101.49 -92.20 8.46
N LYS A 739 100.40 -92.99 8.48
CA LYS A 739 100.46 -94.46 8.54
C LYS A 739 101.12 -95.07 7.29
N LEU A 740 100.88 -94.51 6.10
CA LEU A 740 101.51 -94.95 4.85
C LEU A 740 103.04 -94.76 4.88
N VAL A 741 103.52 -93.61 5.34
CA VAL A 741 104.97 -93.31 5.48
C VAL A 741 105.64 -94.27 6.48
N SER A 742 104.98 -94.56 7.59
CA SER A 742 105.42 -95.57 8.57
C SER A 742 105.59 -96.96 7.94
N ALA A 743 104.61 -97.41 7.15
CA ALA A 743 104.66 -98.71 6.47
C ALA A 743 105.77 -98.79 5.41
N GLN A 744 106.02 -97.71 4.67
CA GLN A 744 107.13 -97.63 3.70
C GLN A 744 108.50 -97.76 4.39
N SER A 745 108.68 -97.12 5.56
CA SER A 745 109.92 -97.25 6.35
C SER A 745 110.17 -98.69 6.82
N GLN A 746 109.13 -99.39 7.29
CA GLN A 746 109.23 -100.80 7.68
C GLN A 746 109.57 -101.72 6.49
N LEU A 747 109.00 -101.47 5.30
CA LEU A 747 109.30 -102.22 4.10
C LEU A 747 110.79 -102.10 3.72
N GLN A 748 111.34 -100.88 3.77
CA GLN A 748 112.74 -100.60 3.45
C GLN A 748 113.69 -101.31 4.44
N GLN A 749 113.37 -101.29 5.74
CA GLN A 749 114.14 -101.99 6.77
C GLN A 749 114.12 -103.52 6.61
N ASN A 750 113.02 -104.08 6.09
CA ASN A 750 112.95 -105.51 5.79
C ASN A 750 113.71 -105.91 4.52
N GLN A 751 113.81 -105.02 3.52
CA GLN A 751 114.65 -105.24 2.33
C GLN A 751 116.15 -105.33 2.68
N GLU A 752 116.66 -104.49 3.59
CA GLU A 752 118.05 -104.62 4.08
C GLU A 752 118.29 -105.95 4.81
N LYS A 753 117.35 -106.40 5.65
CA LYS A 753 117.44 -107.70 6.35
C LYS A 753 117.48 -108.88 5.37
N ALA A 754 116.67 -108.85 4.30
CA ALA A 754 116.68 -109.87 3.27
C ALA A 754 118.05 -109.96 2.58
N LYS A 755 118.63 -108.81 2.20
CA LYS A 755 119.95 -108.71 1.56
C LYS A 755 121.08 -109.26 2.44
N ASN A 756 121.01 -109.03 3.76
CA ASN A 756 121.95 -109.60 4.74
C ASN A 756 121.77 -111.12 4.93
N THR A 757 120.55 -111.64 4.77
CA THR A 757 120.29 -113.09 4.81
C THR A 757 120.86 -113.79 3.58
N GLU A 758 120.70 -113.18 2.40
CA GLU A 758 121.21 -113.69 1.12
C GLU A 758 122.74 -113.81 1.10
N ALA A 759 123.46 -112.82 1.65
CA ALA A 759 124.91 -112.88 1.82
C ALA A 759 125.38 -114.03 2.74
N LYS A 760 124.65 -114.32 3.82
CA LYS A 760 124.94 -115.47 4.70
C LYS A 760 124.68 -116.82 4.01
N LEU A 761 123.68 -116.87 3.12
CA LEU A 761 123.31 -118.08 2.39
C LEU A 761 124.39 -118.46 1.38
N GLN A 762 125.03 -117.49 0.72
CA GLN A 762 126.22 -117.72 -0.12
C GLN A 762 127.40 -118.28 0.69
N GLN A 763 127.61 -117.81 1.93
CA GLN A 763 128.70 -118.29 2.79
C GLN A 763 128.51 -119.76 3.23
N ILE A 764 127.26 -120.19 3.46
CA ILE A 764 126.93 -121.59 3.77
C ILE A 764 127.15 -122.48 2.53
N GLN A 765 126.85 -122.00 1.33
CA GLN A 765 127.06 -122.77 0.10
C GLN A 765 128.54 -123.13 -0.10
N THR A 766 129.48 -122.21 0.15
CA THR A 766 130.92 -122.49 0.07
C THR A 766 131.41 -123.50 1.12
N GLU A 767 130.76 -123.60 2.28
CA GLU A 767 131.08 -124.65 3.27
C GLU A 767 130.53 -126.03 2.84
N VAL A 768 129.35 -126.08 2.21
CA VAL A 768 128.78 -127.32 1.66
C VAL A 768 129.65 -127.89 0.54
N ASP A 769 130.14 -127.04 -0.37
CA ASP A 769 131.00 -127.47 -1.48
C ASP A 769 132.33 -128.07 -0.96
N LYS A 770 132.89 -127.52 0.14
CA LYS A 770 134.08 -128.07 0.82
C LYS A 770 133.83 -129.47 1.37
N TYR A 771 132.77 -129.65 2.15
CA TYR A 771 132.46 -130.96 2.76
C TYR A 771 132.08 -132.01 1.71
N SER A 772 131.52 -131.61 0.56
CA SER A 772 131.25 -132.54 -0.54
C SER A 772 132.53 -133.08 -1.19
N SER A 773 133.65 -132.35 -1.13
CA SER A 773 134.95 -132.84 -1.58
C SER A 773 135.54 -133.87 -0.61
N GLU A 774 135.52 -133.57 0.69
CA GLU A 774 136.01 -134.47 1.75
C GLU A 774 135.23 -135.81 1.79
N LEU A 775 133.95 -135.80 1.40
CA LEU A 775 133.11 -137.00 1.27
C LEU A 775 133.43 -137.84 0.01
N HIS A 776 134.05 -137.24 -1.02
CA HIS A 776 134.42 -137.96 -2.25
C HIS A 776 135.65 -138.84 -2.00
N ASP A 777 136.70 -138.25 -1.42
CA ASP A 777 137.96 -138.93 -1.09
C ASP A 777 137.71 -140.15 -0.16
N ALA A 778 136.84 -139.99 0.85
CA ALA A 778 136.49 -141.04 1.79
C ALA A 778 135.68 -142.20 1.18
N ARG A 779 135.08 -142.03 -0.01
CA ARG A 779 134.38 -143.13 -0.73
C ARG A 779 135.33 -143.97 -1.57
N GLU A 780 136.40 -143.38 -2.09
CA GLU A 780 137.35 -144.08 -2.97
C GLU A 780 138.18 -145.10 -2.17
N GLU A 781 138.58 -144.80 -0.92
CA GLU A 781 139.21 -145.79 -0.02
C GLU A 781 138.28 -146.96 0.38
N LEU A 782 136.97 -146.70 0.45
CA LEU A 782 135.96 -147.71 0.82
C LEU A 782 135.75 -148.75 -0.31
N GLU A 783 135.82 -148.31 -1.56
CA GLU A 783 135.61 -149.17 -2.73
C GLU A 783 136.79 -150.15 -2.93
N ILE A 784 138.02 -149.70 -2.66
CA ILE A 784 139.23 -150.55 -2.70
C ILE A 784 139.20 -151.63 -1.59
N THR A 785 138.78 -151.26 -0.37
CA THR A 785 138.73 -152.21 0.75
C THR A 785 137.60 -153.25 0.61
N GLN A 786 136.51 -152.92 -0.09
CA GLN A 786 135.45 -153.88 -0.40
C GLN A 786 135.90 -154.96 -1.39
N PHE A 787 136.68 -154.61 -2.41
CA PHE A 787 137.08 -155.55 -3.49
C PHE A 787 137.93 -156.73 -3.00
N GLN A 788 138.79 -156.54 -1.98
CA GLN A 788 139.63 -157.61 -1.43
C GLN A 788 138.88 -158.56 -0.49
N LEU A 789 137.74 -158.12 0.07
CA LEU A 789 136.91 -158.96 0.94
C LEU A 789 136.23 -160.09 0.15
N ASP A 790 135.80 -159.80 -1.09
CA ASP A 790 135.11 -160.75 -1.96
C ASP A 790 136.02 -161.90 -2.43
N GLU A 791 137.34 -161.65 -2.59
CA GLU A 791 138.32 -162.67 -3.00
C GLU A 791 138.50 -163.76 -1.92
N VAL A 792 138.60 -163.36 -0.64
CA VAL A 792 138.71 -164.29 0.50
C VAL A 792 137.45 -165.16 0.65
N GLN A 793 136.29 -164.64 0.26
CA GLN A 793 135.02 -165.33 0.40
C GLN A 793 134.83 -166.46 -0.65
N ALA A 794 135.44 -166.34 -1.82
CA ALA A 794 135.34 -167.32 -2.90
C ALA A 794 136.10 -168.64 -2.65
N GLU A 795 137.28 -168.60 -2.01
CA GLU A 795 138.06 -169.82 -1.74
C GLU A 795 137.43 -170.71 -0.66
N LEU A 796 136.71 -170.10 0.28
CA LEU A 796 136.05 -170.79 1.40
C LEU A 796 134.95 -171.77 0.91
N GLU A 797 134.16 -171.37 -0.09
CA GLU A 797 133.10 -172.21 -0.67
C GLU A 797 133.66 -173.44 -1.39
N GLN A 798 134.84 -173.33 -2.03
CA GLN A 798 135.44 -174.45 -2.76
C GLN A 798 135.91 -175.58 -1.83
N SER A 799 136.31 -175.25 -0.59
CA SER A 799 136.64 -176.25 0.44
C SER A 799 135.42 -177.05 0.90
N GLN A 800 134.24 -176.42 0.97
CA GLN A 800 133.02 -177.08 1.44
C GLN A 800 132.45 -178.07 0.41
N SER A 801 132.54 -177.75 -0.88
CA SER A 801 132.03 -178.61 -1.96
C SER A 801 132.71 -179.99 -2.03
N LYS A 802 134.03 -180.06 -1.80
CA LYS A 802 134.81 -181.32 -1.87
C LYS A 802 134.50 -182.26 -0.71
N TYR A 803 134.19 -181.73 0.48
CA TYR A 803 133.87 -182.53 1.67
C TYR A 803 132.59 -183.36 1.48
N PHE A 804 131.57 -182.78 0.83
CA PHE A 804 130.26 -183.41 0.64
C PHE A 804 130.30 -184.68 -0.23
N LYS A 805 131.27 -184.80 -1.14
CA LYS A 805 131.20 -185.78 -2.24
C LYS A 805 131.67 -187.20 -1.87
N TYR A 806 132.65 -187.35 -0.99
CA TYR A 806 133.16 -188.68 -0.59
C TYR A 806 132.50 -189.26 0.67
N GLN A 807 131.68 -188.47 1.35
CA GLN A 807 130.81 -188.99 2.41
C GLN A 807 129.69 -189.90 1.84
N GLU A 808 129.36 -189.74 0.56
CA GLU A 808 128.32 -190.49 -0.15
C GLU A 808 128.77 -191.91 -0.53
N GLU A 809 130.00 -192.09 -1.03
CA GLU A 809 130.54 -193.40 -1.43
C GLU A 809 130.68 -194.40 -0.26
N LEU A 810 130.98 -193.90 0.94
CA LEU A 810 131.12 -194.69 2.16
C LEU A 810 129.81 -195.40 2.57
N ASN A 811 128.66 -194.79 2.26
CA ASN A 811 127.35 -195.32 2.65
C ASN A 811 126.85 -196.41 1.69
N THR A 812 127.25 -196.40 0.42
CA THR A 812 126.73 -197.32 -0.60
C THR A 812 127.25 -198.76 -0.40
N CYS A 813 128.55 -198.94 -0.12
CA CYS A 813 129.14 -200.29 -0.04
C CYS A 813 128.72 -201.07 1.23
N LYS A 814 128.38 -200.36 2.33
CA LYS A 814 127.82 -200.99 3.55
C LYS A 814 126.52 -201.75 3.30
N SER A 815 125.72 -201.35 2.30
CA SER A 815 124.43 -201.98 1.98
C SER A 815 124.60 -203.40 1.42
N GLN A 816 125.61 -203.63 0.58
CA GLN A 816 125.81 -204.92 -0.10
C GLN A 816 126.31 -206.05 0.82
N LEU A 817 126.85 -205.70 1.99
CA LEU A 817 127.27 -206.66 3.02
C LEU A 817 126.07 -207.35 3.70
N GLN A 818 124.89 -206.73 3.67
CA GLN A 818 123.75 -207.11 4.50
C GLN A 818 122.76 -208.06 3.79
N GLU A 819 122.77 -208.11 2.46
CA GLU A 819 121.76 -208.86 1.69
C GLU A 819 122.14 -210.35 1.53
N THR A 820 123.42 -210.67 1.27
CA THR A 820 123.91 -212.06 1.10
C THR A 820 123.94 -212.89 2.38
N GLN A 821 123.86 -212.26 3.57
CA GLN A 821 123.61 -212.98 4.83
C GLN A 821 122.20 -213.62 4.89
N THR A 822 121.26 -213.20 4.03
CA THR A 822 119.86 -213.64 4.07
C THR A 822 119.57 -214.91 3.25
N GLU A 823 120.47 -215.30 2.34
CA GLU A 823 120.40 -216.57 1.58
C GLU A 823 120.85 -217.79 2.41
N LEU A 824 121.47 -217.57 3.58
CA LEU A 824 122.03 -218.57 4.48
C LEU A 824 121.06 -219.70 4.90
N GLU A 825 119.75 -219.43 4.97
CA GLU A 825 118.83 -220.26 5.78
C GLU A 825 117.68 -220.97 5.04
N LYS A 826 117.41 -220.69 3.75
CA LYS A 826 116.19 -221.21 3.08
C LYS A 826 116.28 -222.62 2.47
N THR A 827 117.47 -223.19 2.28
CA THR A 827 117.67 -224.50 1.58
C THR A 827 118.08 -225.68 2.47
N LYS A 828 118.10 -225.52 3.80
CA LYS A 828 118.63 -226.54 4.72
C LYS A 828 117.63 -227.66 5.13
N LEU A 829 116.35 -227.59 4.75
CA LEU A 829 115.28 -228.30 5.50
C LEU A 829 114.08 -228.86 4.69
N LYS A 830 114.22 -229.20 3.39
CA LYS A 830 113.15 -229.89 2.64
C LYS A 830 113.61 -231.16 1.89
N LEU A 831 113.37 -232.28 2.56
CA LEU A 831 113.31 -233.67 2.06
C LEU A 831 114.63 -234.40 1.80
N GLU A 832 115.07 -235.09 2.83
CA GLU A 832 115.45 -236.51 2.69
C GLU A 832 114.23 -237.31 2.18
N ASN A 833 114.28 -237.83 0.94
CA ASN A 833 113.83 -239.20 0.61
C ASN A 833 113.96 -239.57 -0.88
N GLN A 834 114.40 -240.81 -1.09
CA GLN A 834 114.26 -241.67 -2.29
C GLN A 834 115.05 -241.39 -3.59
N GLU A 835 115.95 -242.35 -3.86
CA GLU A 835 116.24 -243.04 -5.13
C GLU A 835 117.06 -242.37 -6.27
N LYS A 836 118.37 -242.71 -6.26
CA LYS A 836 119.07 -243.55 -7.27
C LYS A 836 119.45 -243.05 -8.70
N ILE A 837 120.77 -243.09 -8.96
CA ILE A 837 121.47 -243.48 -10.23
C ILE A 837 121.52 -242.33 -11.33
N PRO A 838 122.18 -242.45 -12.52
CA PRO A 838 123.52 -241.90 -12.94
C PRO A 838 123.47 -240.93 -14.18
N PRO A 839 124.49 -240.73 -15.08
CA PRO A 839 125.94 -240.40 -15.02
C PRO A 839 126.41 -239.12 -15.84
N ALA A 840 127.72 -238.77 -15.81
CA ALA A 840 128.59 -238.14 -16.89
C ALA A 840 128.90 -236.60 -17.07
N GLN A 841 130.23 -236.29 -17.20
CA GLN A 841 131.01 -235.29 -18.02
C GLN A 841 131.33 -233.76 -17.70
N ASN A 842 132.65 -233.41 -17.72
CA ASN A 842 133.41 -232.22 -18.28
C ASN A 842 133.25 -230.73 -17.76
N GLN A 843 134.20 -229.75 -17.82
CA GLN A 843 135.71 -229.66 -17.94
C GLN A 843 136.35 -228.21 -17.73
N LYS A 844 137.59 -228.11 -17.16
CA LYS A 844 138.78 -227.20 -17.46
C LYS A 844 139.05 -225.71 -16.97
N ASN A 845 140.34 -225.51 -16.57
CA ASN A 845 141.28 -224.34 -16.72
C ASN A 845 141.07 -223.01 -15.91
N TYR A 846 142.06 -222.18 -15.50
CA TYR A 846 143.56 -222.21 -15.41
C TYR A 846 144.09 -221.09 -14.43
N ALA A 847 145.36 -220.64 -14.51
CA ALA A 847 146.41 -220.90 -13.51
C ALA A 847 147.62 -219.89 -13.60
N LEU A 848 148.65 -220.05 -12.74
CA LEU A 848 149.94 -219.27 -12.69
C LEU A 848 149.84 -217.80 -12.19
N HIS A 849 150.90 -217.05 -11.78
CA HIS A 849 152.36 -217.30 -11.67
C HIS A 849 153.07 -216.75 -10.37
N LEU A 850 154.01 -215.76 -10.45
CA LEU A 850 155.09 -215.49 -9.46
C LEU A 850 155.80 -214.11 -9.62
N LYS A 851 156.33 -213.56 -8.50
CA LYS A 851 157.58 -212.74 -8.32
C LYS A 851 157.70 -211.23 -8.67
N ASN A 852 158.64 -210.61 -7.93
CA ASN A 852 159.47 -209.40 -8.15
C ASN A 852 158.97 -208.01 -7.63
N LEU A 853 159.77 -207.22 -6.87
CA LEU A 853 161.07 -206.52 -7.11
C LEU A 853 160.80 -205.14 -7.74
N ALA A 854 160.93 -204.01 -7.02
CA ALA A 854 162.14 -203.18 -6.83
C ALA A 854 162.71 -202.58 -8.13
N LYS A 855 163.61 -201.56 -7.99
CA LYS A 855 164.31 -200.87 -9.12
C LYS A 855 163.31 -199.92 -9.83
N ILE A 856 163.56 -198.67 -10.22
CA ILE A 856 164.71 -197.76 -10.31
C ILE A 856 164.09 -196.43 -10.81
N ILE A 857 164.55 -195.24 -10.39
CA ILE A 857 165.48 -194.36 -11.14
C ILE A 857 165.00 -194.05 -12.58
N ALA A 858 165.15 -192.76 -12.97
CA ALA A 858 164.86 -192.17 -14.28
C ALA A 858 163.34 -192.02 -14.58
N GLU A 859 162.82 -190.90 -15.07
CA GLU A 859 163.32 -189.53 -15.33
C GLU A 859 162.31 -188.52 -14.70
N THR A 860 162.52 -187.22 -14.46
CA THR A 860 163.20 -186.16 -15.26
C THR A 860 163.75 -185.01 -14.40
N ILE A 861 165.05 -184.77 -14.53
CA ILE A 861 165.83 -183.50 -14.38
C ILE A 861 165.57 -182.66 -15.67
N PRO A 862 165.67 -181.30 -15.75
CA PRO A 862 166.69 -180.41 -15.17
C PRO A 862 166.16 -179.08 -14.56
N ASP A 863 167.10 -178.12 -14.42
CA ASP A 863 166.98 -176.65 -14.58
C ASP A 863 165.58 -175.99 -14.55
#